data_AF-A0AAD7PRK3-F1
#
_entry.id   AF-A0AAD7PRK3-F1
#
_cell.length_a   1.000
_cell.length_b   1.000
_cell.length_c   1.000
_cell.angle_alpha   90.00
_cell.angle_beta   90.00
_cell.angle_gamma   90.00
#
_symmetry.space_group_name_H-M   'P 1'
#
loop_
_entity.id
_entity.type
_entity.pdbx_description
1 polymer ?
#
loop_
_entity_poly.entity_id
_entity_poly.type
_entity_poly.pdbx_seq_one_letter_code
_entity_poly.pdbx_strand_id
1 'polypeptide(L)'
;MAASVKNRQYAGLEPPINGVVRTFPTHRSDSPIRGRQLPFTSPKNKQVLLEMDSSSEDEDEIESYDDLIKKVESEVEPSIFDHRDEGTADNWIERNASLVRLTGKHPFNSEPPLNRLMHHGFITPVPIHYVRNHGPVPKARWEDWTVEICGLVKRPGRFTMEQLVNEFPSREFPVTLVCAGNRRKEQNMVKQSIGFNWGAAAVSTTVWRGVPLRHLLKRCGVYSRTKGALNVCFEGAEDLPGGGGSKYGTSIKRDIAMDPSRDILLAYMQNRERLAPDHGFPVRMIIPGFIGGRMVKWLKRIVVTTQESDSYYHFKDNRVLPSHVDAELANAEAWWYKPEYIINELNINSVITTPCQEEILPINSWTTQRPYTMRGYAYSGGGRKVTRVEVTMDGGETWQVCTLEHTEKPNKYGKYWCWCFWSLEVEVLDLLGAKEIAVRAWDEALNTQPEKLIWNVMGMMNNCWFRVKTNVCKPHKGEIGIVFEHPTKPGNQSGGWMAKERHLEKSSDSTPTLKKSVSSPFMNTATKMYSLSEVRKHSTAESVWIIVHGHVYDCTRFLLDHPGGADSILINAGSDVTEEFDAIHSDKAKNMLEDYRIGELVTTGYSSDSATSSPSNSVHGASNTTHLTPIKEITPLRMVALIPREKIPCKLISKASISHDVRLFRFALPSEDQVLGLPVGKHIFLCASIDGKLCLRAYTPTSTVDEGGYFELVVKIYFKGVHPKFPNGGTMSQYLDSLSLGSFMDVKGPLGHIEYTGRGKFIVHGKHKFAKKLAMLAGGTGITPIYQVVQAILKDPEDETEMYVVYANRTEDDILLREELDEWAKKYDRFKVWYVVQESMREGWEYSVGFITESILREHIPEGSEDTLALACGPPPMIQFAVQPNLEKMNYDIKNNLLVF
;
A
#
# COMPACT_ATOMS: atom_id res chain seq x y z
N MET A 1 30.39 30.45 10.77
CA MET A 1 31.18 31.54 10.16
C MET A 1 30.56 31.90 8.82
N ALA A 2 30.35 33.20 8.63
CA ALA A 2 29.61 33.82 7.55
C ALA A 2 30.35 33.79 6.20
N ALA A 3 29.61 33.77 5.09
CA ALA A 3 29.69 34.82 4.06
C ALA A 3 28.67 34.56 2.93
N SER A 4 27.78 35.53 2.75
CA SER A 4 26.94 35.80 1.58
C SER A 4 27.70 36.71 0.64
N VAL A 5 27.68 36.51 -0.69
CA VAL A 5 27.73 37.61 -1.69
C VAL A 5 27.09 37.24 -3.05
N LYS A 6 26.00 37.97 -3.32
CA LYS A 6 25.39 38.53 -4.57
C LYS A 6 25.98 38.28 -5.98
N ASN A 7 25.02 38.08 -6.90
CA ASN A 7 24.78 38.71 -8.22
C ASN A 7 25.88 39.59 -8.86
N ARG A 8 26.23 39.28 -10.13
CA ARG A 8 26.61 40.28 -11.14
C ARG A 8 26.06 39.92 -12.53
N GLN A 9 25.34 40.88 -13.10
CA GLN A 9 25.07 41.04 -14.53
C GLN A 9 26.35 41.46 -15.26
N TYR A 10 26.52 41.06 -16.52
CA TYR A 10 27.27 41.84 -17.52
C TYR A 10 26.56 41.78 -18.87
N ALA A 11 26.48 42.96 -19.48
CA ALA A 11 25.92 43.24 -20.79
C ALA A 11 27.01 43.23 -21.87
N GLY A 12 26.58 42.91 -23.10
CA GLY A 12 27.03 43.53 -24.35
C GLY A 12 28.40 43.15 -24.89
N LEU A 13 28.42 42.60 -26.12
CA LEU A 13 29.36 42.93 -27.20
C LEU A 13 28.94 42.20 -28.50
N GLU A 14 28.66 42.98 -29.55
CA GLU A 14 28.58 42.64 -30.98
C GLU A 14 29.33 43.77 -31.74
N PRO A 15 29.66 43.70 -33.05
CA PRO A 15 29.95 42.57 -33.97
C PRO A 15 31.25 42.84 -34.81
N PRO A 16 31.56 42.12 -35.93
CA PRO A 16 31.20 42.69 -37.25
C PRO A 16 30.90 41.72 -38.43
N ILE A 17 29.85 42.07 -39.20
CA ILE A 17 29.68 42.27 -40.67
C ILE A 17 30.47 41.44 -41.72
N ASN A 18 29.72 40.75 -42.61
CA ASN A 18 29.73 40.76 -44.10
C ASN A 18 28.85 39.57 -44.59
N GLY A 19 27.82 39.61 -45.42
CA GLY A 19 27.23 40.60 -46.32
C GLY A 19 27.24 40.10 -47.77
N VAL A 20 26.18 39.43 -48.28
CA VAL A 20 25.79 39.44 -49.72
C VAL A 20 24.29 39.12 -49.87
N VAL A 21 23.56 40.02 -50.54
CA VAL A 21 22.16 39.92 -51.00
C VAL A 21 22.16 39.67 -52.51
N ARG A 22 21.24 38.83 -53.02
CA ARG A 22 20.71 38.95 -54.39
C ARG A 22 19.22 38.63 -54.48
N THR A 23 18.55 39.45 -55.27
CA THR A 23 17.11 39.62 -55.50
C THR A 23 16.56 38.79 -56.68
N PHE A 24 15.22 38.66 -56.68
CA PHE A 24 14.25 38.03 -57.61
C PHE A 24 14.47 38.23 -59.14
N PRO A 25 13.73 37.46 -59.97
CA PRO A 25 12.57 38.08 -60.63
C PRO A 25 11.29 37.21 -60.77
N THR A 26 10.21 37.94 -61.03
CA THR A 26 8.80 37.58 -61.31
C THR A 26 8.54 37.06 -62.72
N HIS A 27 7.48 36.27 -62.92
CA HIS A 27 6.68 36.28 -64.16
C HIS A 27 5.21 35.84 -63.94
N ARG A 28 4.28 36.62 -64.52
CA ARG A 28 2.83 36.40 -64.68
C ARG A 28 2.54 35.98 -66.13
N SER A 29 1.44 35.24 -66.33
CA SER A 29 0.49 35.21 -67.48
C SER A 29 -0.37 33.94 -67.33
N ASP A 30 -1.64 33.79 -67.68
CA ASP A 30 -2.74 34.61 -68.19
C ASP A 30 -4.03 33.79 -68.03
N SER A 31 -5.20 34.45 -68.02
CA SER A 31 -6.55 33.84 -67.99
C SER A 31 -7.01 33.37 -69.40
N PRO A 32 -8.15 32.66 -69.58
CA PRO A 32 -9.44 33.37 -69.74
C PRO A 32 -10.70 32.65 -69.21
N ILE A 33 -11.82 33.36 -69.38
CA ILE A 33 -13.12 33.33 -68.70
C ILE A 33 -14.21 32.57 -69.48
N ARG A 34 -15.16 31.91 -68.77
CA ARG A 34 -16.64 31.81 -69.03
C ARG A 34 -17.25 30.80 -68.04
N GLY A 35 -18.38 30.97 -67.34
CA GLY A 35 -19.38 32.02 -67.14
C GLY A 35 -20.52 31.46 -66.24
N ARG A 36 -21.19 32.33 -65.45
CA ARG A 36 -22.53 32.24 -64.77
C ARG A 36 -22.95 30.90 -64.11
N GLN A 37 -23.44 30.80 -62.87
CA GLN A 37 -24.54 31.51 -62.18
C GLN A 37 -24.58 31.03 -60.69
N LEU A 38 -24.99 31.90 -59.75
CA LEU A 38 -25.23 31.64 -58.31
C LEU A 38 -26.52 30.81 -58.07
N PRO A 39 -26.76 30.07 -56.94
CA PRO A 39 -26.76 30.63 -55.58
C PRO A 39 -26.34 29.73 -54.38
N PHE A 40 -26.03 30.43 -53.26
CA PHE A 40 -25.99 30.06 -51.84
C PHE A 40 -26.15 28.59 -51.40
N THR A 41 -25.14 28.04 -50.71
CA THR A 41 -25.27 27.11 -49.57
C THR A 41 -24.06 27.21 -48.60
N SER A 42 -24.34 26.97 -47.32
CA SER A 42 -23.57 27.12 -46.05
C SER A 42 -22.09 26.68 -46.02
N PRO A 43 -21.27 27.18 -45.05
CA PRO A 43 -19.83 26.96 -45.03
C PRO A 43 -19.46 25.51 -44.68
N LYS A 44 -18.75 24.84 -45.59
CA LYS A 44 -18.14 23.52 -45.36
C LYS A 44 -17.05 23.62 -44.29
N ASN A 45 -17.21 22.83 -43.24
CA ASN A 45 -16.14 22.44 -42.33
C ASN A 45 -14.97 21.86 -43.14
N LYS A 46 -13.78 22.45 -43.01
CA LYS A 46 -12.53 21.82 -43.46
C LYS A 46 -12.29 20.58 -42.59
N GLN A 47 -12.69 19.41 -43.09
CA GLN A 47 -12.13 18.15 -42.61
C GLN A 47 -10.63 18.18 -42.90
N VAL A 48 -9.84 18.20 -41.82
CA VAL A 48 -8.42 17.87 -41.88
C VAL A 48 -8.37 16.37 -42.15
N LEU A 49 -8.11 16.00 -43.40
CA LEU A 49 -7.76 14.64 -43.79
C LEU A 49 -6.50 14.23 -42.99
N LEU A 50 -6.69 13.37 -42.00
CA LEU A 50 -5.63 12.55 -41.45
C LEU A 50 -5.40 11.45 -42.48
N GLU A 51 -4.24 11.45 -43.16
CA GLU A 51 -3.86 10.35 -44.04
C GLU A 51 -3.92 9.03 -43.26
N MET A 52 -4.82 8.15 -43.69
CA MET A 52 -5.02 6.81 -43.18
C MET A 52 -4.12 5.86 -43.97
N ASP A 53 -3.28 5.13 -43.24
CA ASP A 53 -2.34 4.15 -43.77
C ASP A 53 -2.82 2.80 -43.19
N SER A 54 -3.81 2.20 -43.85
CA SER A 54 -4.37 0.88 -43.52
C SER A 54 -3.83 -0.07 -44.58
N SER A 55 -2.83 -0.87 -44.22
CA SER A 55 -2.22 -1.83 -45.13
C SER A 55 -2.97 -3.16 -45.07
N SER A 56 -3.00 -3.92 -46.17
CA SER A 56 -3.60 -5.27 -46.20
C SER A 56 -2.93 -6.26 -45.24
N GLU A 57 -1.70 -5.97 -44.79
CA GLU A 57 -0.96 -6.80 -43.84
C GLU A 57 -1.55 -6.73 -42.41
N ASP A 58 -2.22 -5.63 -42.05
CA ASP A 58 -2.86 -5.46 -40.74
C ASP A 58 -4.11 -6.35 -40.61
N GLU A 59 -4.79 -6.68 -41.72
CA GLU A 59 -6.02 -7.51 -41.72
C GLU A 59 -5.71 -8.99 -41.48
N ASP A 60 -4.69 -9.55 -42.15
CA ASP A 60 -4.26 -10.95 -41.98
C ASP A 60 -3.74 -11.24 -40.55
N GLU A 61 -3.12 -10.25 -39.89
CA GLU A 61 -2.61 -10.39 -38.52
C GLU A 61 -3.74 -10.36 -37.47
N ILE A 62 -4.78 -9.56 -37.72
CA ILE A 62 -6.00 -9.50 -36.91
C ILE A 62 -6.77 -10.83 -36.99
N GLU A 63 -6.80 -11.51 -38.13
CA GLU A 63 -7.38 -12.86 -38.24
C GLU A 63 -6.55 -13.90 -37.48
N SER A 64 -5.21 -13.80 -37.51
CA SER A 64 -4.32 -14.76 -36.83
C SER A 64 -4.51 -14.84 -35.30
N TYR A 65 -4.87 -13.74 -34.64
CA TYR A 65 -5.09 -13.75 -33.19
C TYR A 65 -6.49 -14.25 -32.79
N ASP A 66 -7.44 -14.26 -33.72
CA ASP A 66 -8.82 -14.67 -33.47
C ASP A 66 -8.89 -16.15 -33.07
N ASP A 67 -8.14 -17.00 -33.77
CA ASP A 67 -8.06 -18.43 -33.46
C ASP A 67 -7.40 -18.69 -32.11
N LEU A 68 -6.36 -17.92 -31.76
CA LEU A 68 -5.71 -18.00 -30.45
C LEU A 68 -6.66 -17.58 -29.33
N ILE A 69 -7.42 -16.49 -29.51
CA ILE A 69 -8.41 -16.01 -28.54
C ILE A 69 -9.51 -17.07 -28.33
N LYS A 70 -10.13 -17.55 -29.42
CA LYS A 70 -11.17 -18.57 -29.36
C LYS A 70 -10.70 -19.84 -28.67
N LYS A 71 -9.46 -20.27 -28.96
CA LYS A 71 -8.88 -21.45 -28.32
C LYS A 71 -8.81 -21.26 -26.81
N VAL A 72 -8.20 -20.17 -26.34
CA VAL A 72 -7.98 -19.98 -24.90
C VAL A 72 -9.27 -19.71 -24.14
N GLU A 73 -10.26 -19.08 -24.77
CA GLU A 73 -11.61 -18.89 -24.20
C GLU A 73 -12.38 -20.21 -24.10
N SER A 74 -12.15 -21.17 -25.00
CA SER A 74 -12.77 -22.49 -24.95
C SER A 74 -12.19 -23.40 -23.87
N GLU A 75 -10.94 -23.15 -23.46
CA GLU A 75 -10.20 -23.95 -22.49
C GLU A 75 -10.25 -23.39 -21.06
N VAL A 76 -10.60 -22.10 -20.88
CA VAL A 76 -10.62 -21.45 -19.56
C VAL A 76 -11.93 -21.73 -18.82
N GLU A 77 -11.81 -22.09 -17.55
CA GLU A 77 -12.94 -22.29 -16.67
C GLU A 77 -13.63 -20.96 -16.34
N PRO A 78 -14.96 -20.95 -16.17
CA PRO A 78 -15.71 -19.73 -15.92
C PRO A 78 -15.29 -19.06 -14.61
N SER A 79 -15.38 -17.74 -14.60
CA SER A 79 -15.26 -16.95 -13.37
C SER A 79 -16.46 -17.20 -12.46
N ILE A 80 -16.26 -17.09 -11.14
CA ILE A 80 -17.31 -17.29 -10.14
C ILE A 80 -17.31 -16.16 -9.11
N PHE A 81 -18.43 -15.95 -8.42
CA PHE A 81 -18.43 -15.19 -7.18
C PHE A 81 -17.66 -15.97 -6.11
N ASP A 82 -16.47 -15.49 -5.78
CA ASP A 82 -15.63 -16.12 -4.78
C ASP A 82 -16.11 -15.72 -3.38
N HIS A 83 -16.51 -16.69 -2.57
CA HIS A 83 -16.93 -16.48 -1.17
C HIS A 83 -15.91 -15.68 -0.34
N ARG A 84 -14.62 -15.74 -0.71
CA ARG A 84 -13.57 -14.94 -0.08
C ARG A 84 -13.74 -13.44 -0.31
N ASP A 85 -14.51 -12.99 -1.29
CA ASP A 85 -14.81 -11.58 -1.52
C ASP A 85 -16.03 -11.06 -0.74
N GLU A 86 -16.80 -11.94 -0.08
CA GLU A 86 -17.97 -11.54 0.72
C GLU A 86 -17.61 -10.49 1.79
N GLY A 87 -18.38 -9.41 1.90
CA GLY A 87 -18.08 -8.32 2.84
C GLY A 87 -16.93 -7.41 2.42
N THR A 88 -16.37 -7.57 1.21
CA THR A 88 -15.50 -6.55 0.58
C THR A 88 -16.30 -5.67 -0.38
N ALA A 89 -15.72 -4.53 -0.77
CA ALA A 89 -16.30 -3.65 -1.80
C ALA A 89 -16.35 -4.29 -3.21
N ASP A 90 -15.62 -5.39 -3.41
CA ASP A 90 -15.45 -6.07 -4.69
C ASP A 90 -16.28 -7.37 -4.77
N ASN A 91 -17.17 -7.65 -3.81
CA ASN A 91 -18.00 -8.86 -3.73
C ASN A 91 -18.96 -9.08 -4.91
N TRP A 92 -19.06 -8.11 -5.81
CA TRP A 92 -19.91 -8.11 -7.00
C TRP A 92 -19.15 -8.53 -8.27
N ILE A 93 -17.86 -8.86 -8.16
CA ILE A 93 -17.00 -9.22 -9.28
C ILE A 93 -16.76 -10.72 -9.28
N GLU A 94 -17.02 -11.36 -10.42
CA GLU A 94 -16.64 -12.76 -10.63
C GLU A 94 -15.15 -12.88 -10.95
N ARG A 95 -14.48 -13.84 -10.33
CA ARG A 95 -13.04 -14.10 -10.51
C ARG A 95 -12.80 -15.60 -10.69
N ASN A 96 -11.79 -15.95 -11.49
CA ASN A 96 -11.43 -17.36 -11.66
C ASN A 96 -10.81 -17.91 -10.37
N ALA A 97 -11.35 -19.04 -9.88
CA ALA A 97 -10.96 -19.62 -8.60
C ALA A 97 -9.50 -20.14 -8.56
N SER A 98 -8.90 -20.39 -9.72
CA SER A 98 -7.51 -20.86 -9.83
C SER A 98 -6.47 -19.78 -9.54
N LEU A 99 -6.86 -18.50 -9.57
CA LEU A 99 -5.96 -17.39 -9.29
C LEU A 99 -5.38 -17.48 -7.87
N VAL A 100 -4.06 -17.34 -7.77
CA VAL A 100 -3.38 -17.29 -6.48
C VAL A 100 -3.53 -15.89 -5.90
N ARG A 101 -4.32 -15.75 -4.83
CA ARG A 101 -4.46 -14.48 -4.09
C ARG A 101 -3.17 -14.16 -3.32
N LEU A 102 -2.64 -12.96 -3.55
CA LEU A 102 -1.39 -12.49 -2.96
C LEU A 102 -1.61 -11.55 -1.77
N THR A 103 -2.80 -10.95 -1.69
CA THR A 103 -3.20 -10.00 -0.65
C THR A 103 -4.52 -10.45 -0.03
N GLY A 104 -4.44 -11.39 0.92
CA GLY A 104 -5.56 -11.89 1.72
C GLY A 104 -6.94 -11.76 1.06
N LYS A 105 -7.76 -10.86 1.62
CA LYS A 105 -9.10 -10.54 1.12
C LYS A 105 -9.14 -9.33 0.17
N HIS A 106 -8.61 -8.19 0.60
CA HIS A 106 -8.72 -6.89 -0.09
C HIS A 106 -7.53 -5.98 0.27
N PRO A 107 -6.99 -5.14 -0.66
CA PRO A 107 -7.33 -5.04 -2.07
C PRO A 107 -7.00 -6.32 -2.83
N PHE A 108 -7.69 -6.61 -3.93
CA PHE A 108 -7.45 -7.84 -4.68
C PHE A 108 -6.16 -7.75 -5.52
N ASN A 109 -5.22 -8.65 -5.25
CA ASN A 109 -4.03 -8.85 -6.08
C ASN A 109 -3.81 -10.34 -6.26
N SER A 110 -3.59 -10.77 -7.49
CA SER A 110 -3.47 -12.18 -7.84
C SER A 110 -2.60 -12.39 -9.06
N GLU A 111 -2.00 -13.58 -9.14
CA GLU A 111 -1.37 -14.10 -10.35
C GLU A 111 -1.94 -15.49 -10.69
N PRO A 112 -1.96 -15.87 -11.98
CA PRO A 112 -2.27 -17.24 -12.36
C PRO A 112 -1.18 -18.21 -11.87
N PRO A 113 -1.54 -19.48 -11.60
CA PRO A 113 -0.54 -20.54 -11.48
C PRO A 113 0.35 -20.56 -12.74
N LEU A 114 1.67 -20.58 -12.57
CA LEU A 114 2.62 -20.41 -13.68
C LEU A 114 2.44 -21.49 -14.77
N ASN A 115 2.22 -22.74 -14.38
CA ASN A 115 1.95 -23.83 -15.32
C ASN A 115 0.66 -23.60 -16.13
N ARG A 116 -0.38 -23.06 -15.49
CA ARG A 116 -1.66 -22.75 -16.13
C ARG A 116 -1.54 -21.56 -17.07
N LEU A 117 -0.79 -20.52 -16.68
CA LEU A 117 -0.45 -19.40 -17.58
C LEU A 117 0.21 -19.92 -18.86
N MET A 118 1.21 -20.79 -18.72
CA MET A 118 1.94 -21.32 -19.87
C MET A 118 1.16 -22.34 -20.69
N HIS A 119 0.18 -23.03 -20.10
CA HIS A 119 -0.71 -23.95 -20.82
C HIS A 119 -1.49 -23.25 -21.94
N HIS A 120 -1.95 -22.02 -21.70
CA HIS A 120 -2.70 -21.24 -22.70
C HIS A 120 -1.81 -20.60 -23.78
N GLY A 121 -0.49 -20.60 -23.60
CA GLY A 121 0.46 -20.11 -24.60
C GLY A 121 0.45 -18.59 -24.76
N PHE A 122 0.53 -18.12 -26.01
CA PHE A 122 0.87 -16.74 -26.33
C PHE A 122 -0.16 -15.71 -25.83
N ILE A 123 -1.46 -16.04 -25.91
CA ILE A 123 -2.56 -15.19 -25.40
C ILE A 123 -3.05 -15.76 -24.08
N THR A 124 -3.11 -14.92 -23.06
CA THR A 124 -3.67 -15.24 -21.75
C THR A 124 -5.18 -15.02 -21.76
N PRO A 125 -6.02 -15.99 -21.39
CA PRO A 125 -7.45 -15.75 -21.20
C PRO A 125 -7.69 -14.69 -20.11
N VAL A 126 -8.65 -13.80 -20.34
CA VAL A 126 -8.96 -12.67 -19.43
C VAL A 126 -9.23 -13.13 -17.99
N PRO A 127 -9.98 -14.22 -17.71
CA PRO A 127 -10.24 -14.68 -16.34
C PRO A 127 -9.01 -15.01 -15.49
N ILE A 128 -7.87 -15.32 -16.12
CA ILE A 128 -6.62 -15.65 -15.43
C ILE A 128 -5.52 -14.61 -15.63
N HIS A 129 -5.81 -13.50 -16.31
CA HIS A 129 -4.88 -12.38 -16.44
C HIS A 129 -4.57 -11.82 -15.05
N TYR A 130 -3.29 -11.60 -14.72
CA TYR A 130 -2.91 -11.18 -13.37
C TYR A 130 -3.62 -9.87 -12.95
N VAL A 131 -4.06 -9.77 -11.70
CA VAL A 131 -4.75 -8.59 -11.19
C VAL A 131 -3.88 -7.87 -10.18
N ARG A 132 -3.71 -6.56 -10.37
CA ARG A 132 -3.13 -5.66 -9.36
C ARG A 132 -4.10 -4.51 -9.12
N ASN A 133 -4.70 -4.45 -7.93
CA ASN A 133 -5.51 -3.33 -7.46
C ASN A 133 -4.88 -2.71 -6.21
N HIS A 134 -4.83 -1.38 -6.15
CA HIS A 134 -4.42 -0.64 -4.95
C HIS A 134 -5.58 -0.38 -3.98
N GLY A 135 -6.83 -0.63 -4.41
CA GLY A 135 -8.04 -0.41 -3.62
C GLY A 135 -9.27 -1.07 -4.26
N PRO A 136 -10.49 -0.65 -3.88
CA PRO A 136 -11.75 -1.13 -4.46
C PRO A 136 -11.84 -0.88 -5.96
N VAL A 137 -12.51 -1.78 -6.68
CA VAL A 137 -12.84 -1.63 -8.08
C VAL A 137 -14.08 -0.72 -8.23
N PRO A 138 -14.01 0.37 -9.02
CA PRO A 138 -15.17 1.21 -9.29
C PRO A 138 -16.30 0.45 -10.00
N LYS A 139 -17.53 0.62 -9.52
CA LYS A 139 -18.76 0.19 -10.21
C LYS A 139 -19.08 1.14 -11.35
N ALA A 140 -18.45 0.95 -12.49
CA ALA A 140 -18.63 1.81 -13.66
C ALA A 140 -19.81 1.36 -14.54
N ARG A 141 -20.44 2.32 -15.22
CA ARG A 141 -21.39 2.09 -16.32
C ARG A 141 -20.84 2.71 -17.61
N TRP A 142 -21.06 2.05 -18.74
CA TRP A 142 -20.51 2.49 -20.03
C TRP A 142 -21.04 3.88 -20.43
N GLU A 143 -22.33 4.11 -20.22
CA GLU A 143 -23.09 5.26 -20.70
C GLU A 143 -22.74 6.55 -19.95
N ASP A 144 -22.39 6.46 -18.67
CA ASP A 144 -22.05 7.63 -17.85
C ASP A 144 -20.55 7.96 -17.87
N TRP A 145 -19.73 7.05 -18.40
CA TRP A 145 -18.30 7.20 -18.30
C TRP A 145 -17.76 8.19 -19.33
N THR A 146 -16.96 9.12 -18.81
CA THR A 146 -16.28 10.14 -19.60
C THR A 146 -14.82 10.24 -19.22
N VAL A 147 -13.97 10.49 -20.20
CA VAL A 147 -12.55 10.82 -20.02
C VAL A 147 -12.34 12.30 -20.34
N GLU A 148 -11.83 13.04 -19.38
CA GLU A 148 -11.48 14.46 -19.55
C GLU A 148 -10.04 14.60 -20.06
N ILE A 149 -9.83 15.44 -21.07
CA ILE A 149 -8.52 15.88 -21.54
C ILE A 149 -8.40 17.39 -21.34
N CYS A 150 -7.45 17.82 -20.51
CA CYS A 150 -7.29 19.23 -20.12
C CYS A 150 -5.83 19.64 -19.90
N GLY A 151 -5.62 20.83 -19.32
CA GLY A 151 -4.30 21.44 -19.12
C GLY A 151 -3.80 22.17 -20.37
N LEU A 152 -2.55 21.92 -20.75
CA LEU A 152 -1.86 22.54 -21.89
C LEU A 152 -2.31 21.95 -23.24
N VAL A 153 -3.59 22.17 -23.55
CA VAL A 153 -4.25 21.87 -24.82
C VAL A 153 -5.05 23.08 -25.29
N LYS A 154 -5.26 23.25 -26.59
CA LYS A 154 -6.04 24.36 -27.15
C LYS A 154 -7.55 24.21 -26.93
N ARG A 155 -8.04 22.97 -26.92
CA ARG A 155 -9.46 22.60 -26.84
C ARG A 155 -9.62 21.50 -25.80
N PRO A 156 -9.66 21.84 -24.50
CA PRO A 156 -9.98 20.86 -23.47
C PRO A 156 -11.38 20.30 -23.72
N GLY A 157 -11.60 19.03 -23.37
CA GLY A 157 -12.86 18.35 -23.66
C GLY A 157 -13.06 17.10 -22.84
N ARG A 158 -14.32 16.66 -22.76
CA ARG A 158 -14.73 15.38 -22.16
C ARG A 158 -15.31 14.50 -23.25
N PHE A 159 -14.83 13.27 -23.32
CA PHE A 159 -15.25 12.30 -24.34
C PHE A 159 -16.02 11.18 -23.64
N THR A 160 -17.24 10.89 -24.12
CA THR A 160 -17.98 9.70 -23.68
C THR A 160 -17.36 8.44 -24.28
N MET A 161 -17.71 7.27 -23.74
CA MET A 161 -17.29 6.01 -24.33
C MET A 161 -17.77 5.83 -25.79
N GLU A 162 -19.00 6.27 -26.09
CA GLU A 162 -19.53 6.25 -27.46
C GLU A 162 -18.71 7.11 -28.41
N GLN A 163 -18.31 8.31 -28.00
CA GLN A 163 -17.45 9.18 -28.81
C GLN A 163 -16.06 8.58 -29.02
N LEU A 164 -15.47 7.98 -27.98
CA LEU A 164 -14.17 7.31 -28.09
C LEU A 164 -14.22 6.18 -29.13
N VAL A 165 -15.28 5.38 -29.15
CA VAL A 165 -15.42 4.25 -30.09
C VAL A 165 -15.77 4.70 -31.51
N ASN A 166 -16.68 5.67 -31.66
CA ASN A 166 -17.26 6.01 -32.96
C ASN A 166 -16.57 7.18 -33.68
N GLU A 167 -15.94 8.10 -32.95
CA GLU A 167 -15.33 9.31 -33.54
C GLU A 167 -13.82 9.18 -33.79
N PHE A 168 -13.17 8.11 -33.33
CA PHE A 168 -11.72 7.92 -33.45
C PHE A 168 -11.36 6.58 -34.08
N PRO A 169 -10.31 6.53 -34.92
CA PRO A 169 -9.79 5.26 -35.42
C PRO A 169 -9.17 4.45 -34.28
N SER A 170 -9.63 3.21 -34.12
CA SER A 170 -9.08 2.26 -33.15
C SER A 170 -7.91 1.47 -33.73
N ARG A 171 -7.02 1.00 -32.86
CA ARG A 171 -6.04 -0.05 -33.17
C ARG A 171 -6.27 -1.26 -32.28
N GLU A 172 -5.91 -2.44 -32.78
CA GLU A 172 -5.98 -3.72 -32.06
C GLU A 172 -4.67 -4.49 -32.28
N PHE A 173 -4.00 -4.91 -31.20
CA PHE A 173 -2.77 -5.72 -31.24
C PHE A 173 -2.45 -6.31 -29.84
N PRO A 174 -1.65 -7.38 -29.75
CA PRO A 174 -1.28 -7.97 -28.47
C PRO A 174 -0.25 -7.11 -27.71
N VAL A 175 -0.35 -7.12 -26.38
CA VAL A 175 0.64 -6.47 -25.50
C VAL A 175 0.86 -7.35 -24.27
N THR A 176 2.12 -7.59 -23.92
CA THR A 176 2.48 -8.18 -22.63
C THR A 176 2.49 -7.12 -21.55
N LEU A 177 1.63 -7.27 -20.55
CA LEU A 177 1.63 -6.46 -19.34
C LEU A 177 2.48 -7.17 -18.29
N VAL A 178 3.32 -6.40 -17.59
CA VAL A 178 4.17 -6.91 -16.52
C VAL A 178 4.08 -6.00 -15.30
N CYS A 179 3.84 -6.57 -14.13
CA CYS A 179 3.94 -5.83 -12.88
C CYS A 179 5.41 -5.50 -12.58
N ALA A 180 5.71 -4.27 -12.13
CA ALA A 180 7.05 -3.94 -11.63
C ALA A 180 7.50 -4.86 -10.48
N GLY A 181 6.56 -5.48 -9.77
CA GLY A 181 6.81 -6.44 -8.70
C GLY A 181 6.99 -7.89 -9.15
N ASN A 182 6.98 -8.23 -10.45
CA ASN A 182 7.19 -9.61 -10.89
C ASN A 182 8.47 -10.19 -10.29
N ARG A 183 8.41 -11.43 -9.82
CA ARG A 183 9.49 -12.13 -9.10
C ARG A 183 9.95 -11.47 -7.80
N ARG A 184 9.11 -10.64 -7.15
CA ARG A 184 9.43 -10.00 -5.86
C ARG A 184 9.73 -11.01 -4.75
N LYS A 185 9.04 -12.15 -4.73
CA LYS A 185 9.21 -13.13 -3.64
C LYS A 185 10.66 -13.61 -3.53
N GLU A 186 11.37 -13.78 -4.65
CA GLU A 186 12.81 -14.09 -4.64
C GLU A 186 13.63 -13.06 -3.86
N GLN A 187 13.34 -11.76 -4.03
CA GLN A 187 13.99 -10.72 -3.23
C GLN A 187 13.60 -10.83 -1.74
N ASN A 188 12.32 -11.07 -1.44
CA ASN A 188 11.83 -11.20 -0.07
C ASN A 188 12.39 -12.44 0.66
N MET A 189 12.84 -13.47 -0.07
CA MET A 189 13.55 -14.60 0.52
C MET A 189 14.95 -14.22 1.02
N VAL A 190 15.61 -13.25 0.38
CA VAL A 190 16.91 -12.70 0.79
C VAL A 190 16.74 -11.64 1.87
N LYS A 191 15.90 -10.64 1.62
CA LYS A 191 15.60 -9.54 2.55
C LYS A 191 14.20 -9.00 2.26
N GLN A 192 13.38 -8.87 3.30
CA GLN A 192 12.00 -8.40 3.15
C GLN A 192 11.94 -6.98 2.57
N SER A 193 11.19 -6.81 1.47
CA SER A 193 10.82 -5.53 0.87
C SER A 193 9.43 -5.08 1.34
N ILE A 194 8.99 -3.88 0.95
CA ILE A 194 7.68 -3.33 1.36
C ILE A 194 6.47 -3.88 0.58
N GLY A 195 6.70 -4.75 -0.40
CA GLY A 195 5.67 -5.31 -1.28
C GLY A 195 5.35 -6.77 -1.00
N PHE A 196 4.12 -7.17 -1.32
CA PHE A 196 3.65 -8.56 -1.24
C PHE A 196 4.30 -9.47 -2.30
N ASN A 197 4.24 -10.78 -2.03
CA ASN A 197 5.04 -11.83 -2.64
C ASN A 197 4.52 -12.30 -4.02
N TRP A 198 4.83 -11.57 -5.10
CA TRP A 198 4.68 -12.12 -6.45
C TRP A 198 5.68 -13.24 -6.71
N GLY A 199 5.20 -14.34 -7.31
CA GLY A 199 6.01 -15.31 -8.01
C GLY A 199 6.42 -14.80 -9.39
N ALA A 200 6.58 -15.73 -10.33
CA ALA A 200 7.02 -15.44 -11.69
C ALA A 200 5.86 -15.30 -12.70
N ALA A 201 4.62 -15.11 -12.24
CA ALA A 201 3.43 -15.03 -13.09
C ALA A 201 2.72 -13.68 -13.00
N ALA A 202 3.39 -12.63 -12.52
CA ALA A 202 2.90 -11.25 -12.58
C ALA A 202 3.05 -10.64 -13.99
N VAL A 203 2.70 -11.44 -15.00
CA VAL A 203 2.84 -11.18 -16.44
C VAL A 203 1.68 -11.85 -17.18
N SER A 204 1.12 -11.16 -18.18
CA SER A 204 0.07 -11.72 -19.03
C SER A 204 0.06 -10.99 -20.38
N THR A 205 -0.34 -11.69 -21.44
CA THR A 205 -0.39 -11.13 -22.80
C THR A 205 -1.80 -11.22 -23.33
N THR A 206 -2.38 -10.10 -23.72
CA THR A 206 -3.75 -10.06 -24.29
C THR A 206 -3.80 -9.11 -25.47
N VAL A 207 -4.78 -9.31 -26.34
CA VAL A 207 -5.06 -8.39 -27.46
C VAL A 207 -5.86 -7.20 -26.94
N TRP A 208 -5.36 -5.99 -27.15
CA TRP A 208 -5.99 -4.77 -26.67
C TRP A 208 -6.51 -3.95 -27.84
N ARG A 209 -7.77 -3.50 -27.76
CA ARG A 209 -8.35 -2.57 -28.73
C ARG A 209 -8.73 -1.25 -28.08
N GLY A 210 -8.34 -0.16 -28.75
CA GLY A 210 -8.47 1.18 -28.20
C GLY A 210 -8.13 2.31 -29.15
N VAL A 211 -8.32 3.54 -28.66
CA VAL A 211 -7.96 4.78 -29.38
C VAL A 211 -6.50 5.12 -29.10
N PRO A 212 -5.66 5.39 -30.13
CA PRO A 212 -4.32 5.90 -29.91
C PRO A 212 -4.32 7.23 -29.14
N LEU A 213 -3.60 7.31 -28.01
CA LEU A 213 -3.51 8.51 -27.16
C LEU A 213 -3.11 9.75 -27.97
N ARG A 214 -2.15 9.59 -28.88
CA ARG A 214 -1.67 10.67 -29.75
C ARG A 214 -2.80 11.31 -30.58
N HIS A 215 -3.81 10.55 -31.01
CA HIS A 215 -4.92 11.06 -31.82
C HIS A 215 -5.83 11.96 -30.98
N LEU A 216 -6.12 11.57 -29.74
CA LEU A 216 -6.88 12.37 -28.78
C LEU A 216 -6.15 13.66 -28.42
N LEU A 217 -4.85 13.59 -28.13
CA LEU A 217 -4.03 14.79 -27.84
C LEU A 217 -3.96 15.74 -29.04
N LYS A 218 -3.85 15.22 -30.27
CA LYS A 218 -3.93 16.03 -31.51
C LYS A 218 -5.31 16.66 -31.68
N ARG A 219 -6.40 15.92 -31.42
CA ARG A 219 -7.78 16.42 -31.48
C ARG A 219 -8.01 17.61 -30.54
N CYS A 220 -7.51 17.52 -29.31
CA CYS A 220 -7.52 18.61 -28.32
C CYS A 220 -6.52 19.73 -28.62
N GLY A 221 -5.61 19.55 -29.59
CA GLY A 221 -4.62 20.55 -29.97
C GLY A 221 -3.56 20.76 -28.88
N VAL A 222 -2.89 19.69 -28.46
CA VAL A 222 -1.78 19.72 -27.49
C VAL A 222 -0.73 20.79 -27.85
N TYR A 223 -0.27 21.53 -26.85
CA TYR A 223 0.77 22.54 -27.06
C TYR A 223 2.16 21.91 -27.33
N SER A 224 3.07 22.73 -27.87
CA SER A 224 4.47 22.34 -28.08
C SER A 224 5.26 22.34 -26.77
N ARG A 225 6.42 21.67 -26.77
CA ARG A 225 7.38 21.73 -25.66
C ARG A 225 7.77 23.16 -25.30
N THR A 226 7.98 24.02 -26.30
CA THR A 226 8.32 25.44 -26.12
C THR A 226 7.23 26.24 -25.42
N LYS A 227 5.99 25.73 -25.39
CA LYS A 227 4.85 26.30 -24.65
C LYS A 227 4.59 25.58 -23.32
N GLY A 228 5.56 24.82 -22.81
CA GLY A 228 5.51 24.18 -21.50
C GLY A 228 4.83 22.80 -21.45
N ALA A 229 4.33 22.25 -22.56
CA ALA A 229 3.75 20.91 -22.58
C ALA A 229 4.87 19.84 -22.52
N LEU A 230 5.25 19.44 -21.31
CA LEU A 230 6.39 18.55 -21.05
C LEU A 230 5.97 17.15 -20.59
N ASN A 231 4.85 17.04 -19.88
CA ASN A 231 4.35 15.79 -19.32
C ASN A 231 2.86 15.61 -19.62
N VAL A 232 2.42 14.35 -19.59
CA VAL A 232 1.02 13.94 -19.69
C VAL A 232 0.70 13.08 -18.47
N CYS A 233 -0.13 13.61 -17.58
CA CYS A 233 -0.57 12.93 -16.37
C CYS A 233 -1.88 12.18 -16.62
N PHE A 234 -2.00 11.01 -16.01
CA PHE A 234 -3.18 10.15 -16.08
C PHE A 234 -3.71 9.92 -14.65
N GLU A 235 -5.02 9.95 -14.50
CA GLU A 235 -5.70 9.79 -13.22
C GLU A 235 -6.87 8.81 -13.34
N GLY A 236 -6.90 7.83 -12.44
CA GLY A 236 -7.97 6.84 -12.29
C GLY A 236 -9.17 7.41 -11.54
N ALA A 237 -10.19 6.58 -11.33
CA ALA A 237 -11.39 6.99 -10.60
C ALA A 237 -11.29 6.73 -9.10
N GLU A 238 -10.49 5.75 -8.68
CA GLU A 238 -10.52 5.21 -7.32
C GLU A 238 -9.98 6.22 -6.31
N ASP A 239 -10.63 6.31 -5.15
CA ASP A 239 -10.07 7.00 -3.98
C ASP A 239 -9.32 5.98 -3.14
N LEU A 240 -8.00 6.11 -3.10
CA LEU A 240 -7.12 5.14 -2.46
C LEU A 240 -6.58 5.67 -1.14
N PRO A 241 -6.34 4.80 -0.14
CA PRO A 241 -5.87 5.25 1.18
C PRO A 241 -4.49 5.93 1.13
N GLY A 242 -3.65 5.58 0.15
CA GLY A 242 -2.34 6.21 -0.05
C GLY A 242 -2.46 7.71 -0.36
N GLY A 243 -1.52 8.49 0.17
CA GLY A 243 -1.52 9.95 -0.03
C GLY A 243 -2.68 10.70 0.63
N GLY A 244 -3.37 10.10 1.61
CA GLY A 244 -4.48 10.74 2.32
C GLY A 244 -5.82 10.69 1.57
N GLY A 245 -6.11 9.60 0.85
CA GLY A 245 -7.32 9.49 0.02
C GLY A 245 -7.10 9.91 -1.43
N SER A 246 -5.85 9.84 -1.93
CA SER A 246 -5.51 10.30 -3.28
C SER A 246 -5.95 9.30 -4.35
N LYS A 247 -6.21 9.81 -5.57
CA LYS A 247 -6.49 8.95 -6.72
C LYS A 247 -5.23 8.27 -7.23
N TYR A 248 -5.38 7.09 -7.82
CA TYR A 248 -4.27 6.50 -8.55
C TYR A 248 -3.88 7.41 -9.71
N GLY A 249 -2.62 7.83 -9.77
CA GLY A 249 -2.14 8.73 -10.79
C GLY A 249 -0.66 8.56 -11.08
N THR A 250 -0.27 8.87 -12.31
CA THR A 250 1.11 8.84 -12.78
C THR A 250 1.24 9.71 -14.03
N SER A 251 2.45 9.87 -14.55
CA SER A 251 2.68 10.59 -15.80
C SER A 251 3.70 9.91 -16.69
N ILE A 252 3.70 10.31 -17.96
CA ILE A 252 4.78 10.07 -18.93
C ILE A 252 5.20 11.38 -19.58
N LYS A 253 6.36 11.40 -20.23
CA LYS A 253 6.79 12.56 -21.02
C LYS A 253 5.87 12.78 -22.22
N ARG A 254 5.63 14.05 -22.55
CA ARG A 254 4.81 14.45 -23.70
C ARG A 254 5.35 13.90 -25.02
N ASP A 255 6.67 13.78 -25.17
CA ASP A 255 7.23 13.23 -26.41
C ASP A 255 6.98 11.73 -26.53
N ILE A 256 7.00 10.98 -25.43
CA ILE A 256 6.61 9.57 -25.39
C ILE A 256 5.13 9.42 -25.77
N ALA A 257 4.26 10.28 -25.23
CA ALA A 257 2.83 10.28 -25.54
C ALA A 257 2.50 10.60 -27.01
N MET A 258 3.38 11.34 -27.69
CA MET A 258 3.20 11.82 -29.06
C MET A 258 4.02 11.05 -30.11
N ASP A 259 4.91 10.16 -29.67
CA ASP A 259 5.79 9.36 -30.51
C ASP A 259 4.97 8.37 -31.35
N PRO A 260 5.01 8.46 -32.69
CA PRO A 260 4.22 7.57 -33.54
C PRO A 260 4.70 6.12 -33.54
N SER A 261 5.93 5.84 -33.09
CA SER A 261 6.46 4.47 -32.91
C SER A 261 5.95 3.77 -31.66
N ARG A 262 5.33 4.51 -30.74
CA ARG A 262 4.75 3.97 -29.51
C ARG A 262 3.26 3.82 -29.65
N ASP A 263 2.79 2.58 -29.51
CA ASP A 263 1.39 2.23 -29.68
C ASP A 263 0.60 2.42 -28.38
N ILE A 264 0.59 3.65 -27.85
CA ILE A 264 -0.10 3.97 -26.60
C ILE A 264 -1.60 4.10 -26.85
N LEU A 265 -2.40 3.31 -26.15
CA LEU A 265 -3.86 3.26 -26.30
C LEU A 265 -4.60 3.75 -25.06
N LEU A 266 -5.77 4.34 -25.28
CA LEU A 266 -6.91 4.24 -24.38
C LEU A 266 -7.71 3.01 -24.81
N ALA A 267 -7.47 1.89 -24.13
CA ALA A 267 -8.12 0.62 -24.44
C ALA A 267 -9.49 0.52 -23.76
N TYR A 268 -10.47 0.01 -24.50
CA TYR A 268 -11.83 -0.28 -24.03
C TYR A 268 -12.25 -1.74 -24.31
N MET A 269 -11.38 -2.51 -24.96
CA MET A 269 -11.54 -3.93 -25.24
C MET A 269 -10.25 -4.71 -24.91
N GLN A 270 -10.42 -5.94 -24.43
CA GLN A 270 -9.36 -6.89 -24.10
C GLN A 270 -9.80 -8.27 -24.59
N ASN A 271 -9.00 -8.91 -25.44
CA ASN A 271 -9.37 -10.12 -26.20
C ASN A 271 -10.74 -9.97 -26.87
N ARG A 272 -10.97 -8.83 -27.54
CA ARG A 272 -12.21 -8.49 -28.27
C ARG A 272 -13.49 -8.36 -27.46
N GLU A 273 -13.46 -8.64 -26.16
CA GLU A 273 -14.54 -8.33 -25.23
C GLU A 273 -14.33 -6.97 -24.58
N ARG A 274 -15.41 -6.40 -24.02
CA ARG A 274 -15.29 -5.21 -23.16
C ARG A 274 -14.40 -5.55 -21.96
N LEU A 275 -13.64 -4.57 -21.49
CA LEU A 275 -12.78 -4.76 -20.33
C LEU A 275 -13.56 -5.36 -19.15
N ALA A 276 -12.97 -6.33 -18.46
CA ALA A 276 -13.51 -6.78 -17.18
C ALA A 276 -13.33 -5.67 -16.10
N PRO A 277 -14.16 -5.65 -15.03
CA PRO A 277 -14.05 -4.68 -13.96
C PRO A 277 -12.64 -4.56 -13.35
N ASP A 278 -12.01 -5.69 -13.00
CA ASP A 278 -10.66 -5.75 -12.45
C ASP A 278 -9.58 -5.22 -13.40
N HIS A 279 -9.85 -5.23 -14.71
CA HIS A 279 -8.92 -4.79 -15.74
C HIS A 279 -9.22 -3.37 -16.25
N GLY A 280 -10.12 -2.62 -15.60
CA GLY A 280 -10.26 -1.19 -15.83
C GLY A 280 -11.49 -0.77 -16.63
N PHE A 281 -12.55 -1.58 -16.64
CA PHE A 281 -13.82 -1.21 -17.28
C PHE A 281 -14.29 0.19 -16.86
N PRO A 282 -14.66 1.08 -17.81
CA PRO A 282 -14.82 0.82 -19.24
C PRO A 282 -13.60 1.22 -20.09
N VAL A 283 -12.60 1.90 -19.52
CA VAL A 283 -11.43 2.38 -20.27
C VAL A 283 -10.18 2.48 -19.39
N ARG A 284 -9.05 2.09 -19.96
CA ARG A 284 -7.72 2.19 -19.32
C ARG A 284 -6.65 2.68 -20.27
N MET A 285 -5.51 3.11 -19.71
CA MET A 285 -4.28 3.27 -20.47
C MET A 285 -3.62 1.92 -20.74
N ILE A 286 -3.06 1.75 -21.94
CA ILE A 286 -2.10 0.70 -22.31
C ILE A 286 -0.87 1.40 -22.90
N ILE A 287 0.31 1.12 -22.34
CA ILE A 287 1.59 1.75 -22.71
C ILE A 287 2.60 0.63 -22.99
N PRO A 288 2.65 0.07 -24.21
CA PRO A 288 3.48 -1.09 -24.51
C PRO A 288 4.96 -0.91 -24.13
N GLY A 289 5.57 -1.97 -23.58
CA GLY A 289 6.95 -1.98 -23.11
C GLY A 289 7.21 -1.22 -21.80
N PHE A 290 6.19 -0.66 -21.15
CA PHE A 290 6.28 -0.04 -19.82
C PHE A 290 5.79 -1.00 -18.73
N ILE A 291 6.18 -0.74 -17.48
CA ILE A 291 5.57 -1.42 -16.33
C ILE A 291 4.06 -1.14 -16.25
N GLY A 292 3.30 -2.13 -15.77
CA GLY A 292 1.85 -2.02 -15.57
C GLY A 292 1.45 -0.86 -14.65
N GLY A 293 2.33 -0.42 -13.73
CA GLY A 293 2.10 0.74 -12.87
C GLY A 293 1.88 2.06 -13.62
N ARG A 294 2.28 2.17 -14.89
CA ARG A 294 2.01 3.37 -15.72
C ARG A 294 0.68 3.29 -16.47
N MET A 295 0.08 2.11 -16.53
CA MET A 295 -1.12 1.79 -17.32
C MET A 295 -2.39 1.96 -16.48
N VAL A 296 -2.70 3.22 -16.12
CA VAL A 296 -3.84 3.60 -15.25
C VAL A 296 -5.15 2.97 -15.71
N LYS A 297 -5.80 2.24 -14.80
CA LYS A 297 -7.14 1.66 -14.98
C LYS A 297 -8.21 2.66 -14.58
N TRP A 298 -9.45 2.42 -15.03
CA TRP A 298 -10.61 3.25 -14.69
C TRP A 298 -10.30 4.73 -14.97
N LEU A 299 -9.79 5.01 -16.17
CA LEU A 299 -9.22 6.30 -16.52
C LEU A 299 -10.31 7.39 -16.53
N LYS A 300 -10.08 8.48 -15.80
CA LYS A 300 -10.98 9.63 -15.74
C LYS A 300 -10.40 10.89 -16.35
N ARG A 301 -9.09 11.11 -16.22
CA ARG A 301 -8.47 12.38 -16.62
C ARG A 301 -7.09 12.20 -17.23
N ILE A 302 -6.85 12.99 -18.28
CA ILE A 302 -5.57 13.16 -18.96
C ILE A 302 -5.22 14.64 -18.93
N VAL A 303 -4.11 15.00 -18.29
CA VAL A 303 -3.70 16.40 -18.10
C VAL A 303 -2.35 16.63 -18.76
N VAL A 304 -2.30 17.53 -19.74
CA VAL A 304 -1.01 17.98 -20.31
C VAL A 304 -0.47 19.11 -19.43
N THR A 305 0.77 18.99 -18.96
CA THR A 305 1.32 19.91 -17.96
C THR A 305 2.84 20.09 -18.09
N THR A 306 3.38 21.07 -17.37
CA THR A 306 4.82 21.35 -17.25
C THR A 306 5.53 20.34 -16.35
N GLN A 307 4.85 19.83 -15.32
CA GLN A 307 5.44 18.97 -14.28
C GLN A 307 4.95 17.53 -14.40
N GLU A 308 5.69 16.59 -13.80
CA GLU A 308 5.22 15.21 -13.63
C GLU A 308 4.02 15.16 -12.68
N SER A 309 3.35 13.99 -12.62
CA SER A 309 2.23 13.80 -11.70
C SER A 309 2.66 13.99 -10.25
N ASP A 310 1.84 14.70 -9.50
CA ASP A 310 1.99 14.90 -8.05
C ASP A 310 1.35 13.79 -7.20
N SER A 311 0.82 12.74 -7.84
CA SER A 311 0.18 11.62 -7.15
C SER A 311 1.17 10.94 -6.21
N TYR A 312 0.68 10.55 -5.03
CA TYR A 312 1.42 9.72 -4.07
C TYR A 312 2.02 8.48 -4.75
N TYR A 313 1.25 7.81 -5.61
CA TYR A 313 1.67 6.59 -6.30
C TYR A 313 2.69 6.83 -7.42
N HIS A 314 2.89 8.07 -7.85
CA HIS A 314 3.96 8.44 -8.78
C HIS A 314 5.32 8.56 -8.07
N PHE A 315 5.32 9.00 -6.81
CA PHE A 315 6.56 9.20 -6.03
C PHE A 315 6.88 8.05 -5.09
N LYS A 316 5.91 7.59 -4.30
CA LYS A 316 6.08 6.63 -3.21
C LYS A 316 5.87 5.16 -3.64
N ASP A 317 5.77 4.90 -4.94
CA ASP A 317 5.62 3.57 -5.53
C ASP A 317 6.38 3.50 -6.87
N ASN A 318 6.58 2.29 -7.42
CA ASN A 318 7.16 2.04 -8.74
C ASN A 318 8.54 2.69 -8.99
N ARG A 319 9.48 2.47 -8.06
CA ARG A 319 10.89 2.90 -8.15
C ARG A 319 11.86 1.79 -7.81
N VAL A 320 13.04 1.81 -8.44
CA VAL A 320 14.19 0.97 -8.05
C VAL A 320 15.23 1.87 -7.41
N LEU A 321 15.24 1.91 -6.08
CA LEU A 321 16.26 2.64 -5.31
C LEU A 321 17.54 1.79 -5.17
N PRO A 322 18.71 2.42 -4.96
CA PRO A 322 19.95 1.68 -4.69
C PRO A 322 19.81 0.73 -3.50
N SER A 323 20.49 -0.41 -3.54
CA SER A 323 20.29 -1.52 -2.58
C SER A 323 20.56 -1.19 -1.10
N HIS A 324 21.36 -0.15 -0.82
CA HIS A 324 21.62 0.32 0.54
C HIS A 324 20.49 1.19 1.10
N VAL A 325 19.59 1.68 0.26
CA VAL A 325 18.49 2.55 0.66
C VAL A 325 17.30 1.70 1.10
N ASP A 326 16.97 1.78 2.39
CA ASP A 326 15.74 1.23 2.96
C ASP A 326 14.64 2.30 3.05
N ALA A 327 13.50 1.95 3.67
CA ALA A 327 12.34 2.84 3.73
C ALA A 327 12.59 4.07 4.61
N GLU A 328 13.37 3.92 5.69
CA GLU A 328 13.68 5.01 6.61
C GLU A 328 14.60 6.02 5.91
N LEU A 329 15.70 5.54 5.32
CA LEU A 329 16.63 6.38 4.58
C LEU A 329 15.94 7.03 3.37
N ALA A 330 15.08 6.28 2.66
CA ALA A 330 14.34 6.81 1.52
C ALA A 330 13.44 8.00 1.90
N ASN A 331 12.84 7.96 3.11
CA ASN A 331 12.05 9.06 3.63
C ASN A 331 12.91 10.22 4.16
N ALA A 332 13.96 9.93 4.93
CA ALA A 332 14.83 10.94 5.53
C ALA A 332 15.57 11.80 4.47
N GLU A 333 16.03 11.19 3.39
CA GLU A 333 16.82 11.84 2.34
C GLU A 333 16.03 12.07 1.03
N ALA A 334 14.70 11.98 1.09
CA ALA A 334 13.81 12.27 -0.04
C ALA A 334 14.11 11.47 -1.32
N TRP A 335 14.64 10.24 -1.22
CA TRP A 335 14.97 9.38 -2.38
C TRP A 335 13.77 9.13 -3.29
N TRP A 336 12.56 9.11 -2.73
CA TRP A 336 11.30 8.97 -3.47
C TRP A 336 11.04 10.08 -4.49
N TYR A 337 11.75 11.21 -4.42
CA TYR A 337 11.56 12.35 -5.31
C TYR A 337 12.68 12.50 -6.34
N LYS A 338 13.69 11.61 -6.32
CA LYS A 338 14.81 11.60 -7.27
C LYS A 338 14.40 10.91 -8.59
N PRO A 339 14.27 11.65 -9.71
CA PRO A 339 13.62 11.16 -10.93
C PRO A 339 14.35 10.00 -11.62
N GLU A 340 15.64 9.82 -11.35
CA GLU A 340 16.50 8.79 -11.96
C GLU A 340 16.05 7.36 -11.61
N TYR A 341 15.32 7.20 -10.49
CA TYR A 341 14.87 5.90 -10.00
C TYR A 341 13.44 5.54 -10.41
N ILE A 342 12.77 6.40 -11.20
CA ILE A 342 11.42 6.14 -11.71
C ILE A 342 11.47 5.00 -12.72
N ILE A 343 10.66 3.97 -12.51
CA ILE A 343 10.52 2.89 -13.48
C ILE A 343 9.54 3.34 -14.58
N ASN A 344 9.97 3.30 -15.84
CA ASN A 344 9.10 3.48 -16.99
C ASN A 344 9.10 2.21 -17.82
N GLU A 345 10.15 1.99 -18.60
CA GLU A 345 10.33 0.79 -19.41
C GLU A 345 10.71 -0.42 -18.55
N LEU A 346 10.27 -1.61 -18.97
CA LEU A 346 10.71 -2.88 -18.39
C LEU A 346 12.20 -3.16 -18.72
N ASN A 347 12.86 -3.90 -17.84
CA ASN A 347 14.17 -4.50 -18.11
C ASN A 347 13.98 -5.86 -18.81
N ILE A 348 15.07 -6.38 -19.37
CA ILE A 348 15.11 -7.76 -19.90
C ILE A 348 14.90 -8.76 -18.76
N ASN A 349 14.05 -9.76 -18.97
CA ASN A 349 13.77 -10.84 -18.02
C ASN A 349 13.49 -12.16 -18.74
N SER A 350 13.73 -13.28 -18.06
CA SER A 350 13.41 -14.63 -18.53
C SER A 350 13.16 -15.58 -17.36
N VAL A 351 12.30 -16.57 -17.58
CA VAL A 351 11.87 -17.55 -16.57
C VAL A 351 11.80 -18.94 -17.17
N ILE A 352 12.24 -19.95 -16.41
CA ILE A 352 12.06 -21.38 -16.72
C ILE A 352 10.67 -21.79 -16.24
N THR A 353 9.87 -22.38 -17.11
CA THR A 353 8.51 -22.84 -16.79
C THR A 353 8.36 -24.34 -16.92
N THR A 354 9.20 -24.97 -17.75
CA THR A 354 9.31 -26.42 -17.89
C THR A 354 10.80 -26.77 -17.77
N PRO A 355 11.21 -27.55 -16.76
CA PRO A 355 10.37 -28.30 -15.81
C PRO A 355 9.58 -27.41 -14.82
N CYS A 356 8.41 -27.88 -14.38
CA CYS A 356 7.58 -27.21 -13.39
C CYS A 356 8.12 -27.37 -11.97
N GLN A 357 7.69 -26.51 -11.04
CA GLN A 357 7.92 -26.70 -9.60
C GLN A 357 7.41 -28.09 -9.17
N GLU A 358 8.28 -28.87 -8.53
CA GLU A 358 8.01 -30.24 -8.04
C GLU A 358 7.70 -31.26 -9.15
N GLU A 359 7.97 -30.94 -10.42
CA GLU A 359 7.94 -31.94 -11.48
C GLU A 359 9.00 -33.01 -11.23
N ILE A 360 8.64 -34.27 -11.49
CA ILE A 360 9.53 -35.42 -11.36
C ILE A 360 9.71 -36.05 -12.73
N LEU A 361 10.93 -36.01 -13.25
CA LEU A 361 11.33 -36.71 -14.46
C LEU A 361 11.90 -38.09 -14.07
N PRO A 362 11.20 -39.20 -14.37
CA PRO A 362 11.71 -40.54 -14.07
C PRO A 362 12.93 -40.85 -14.92
N ILE A 363 13.89 -41.60 -14.37
CA ILE A 363 15.10 -42.07 -15.07
C ILE A 363 14.90 -43.54 -15.40
N ASN A 364 14.43 -43.83 -16.60
CA ASN A 364 14.22 -45.19 -17.08
C ASN A 364 14.59 -45.33 -18.57
N SER A 365 14.50 -46.54 -19.10
CA SER A 365 14.89 -46.84 -20.49
C SER A 365 14.10 -46.04 -21.52
N TRP A 366 12.89 -45.56 -21.18
CA TRP A 366 12.09 -44.74 -22.08
C TRP A 366 12.52 -43.27 -22.07
N THR A 367 12.68 -42.68 -20.89
CA THR A 367 13.03 -41.25 -20.76
C THR A 367 14.47 -40.96 -21.12
N THR A 368 15.41 -41.89 -20.89
CA THR A 368 16.83 -41.72 -21.23
C THR A 368 17.15 -41.89 -22.72
N GLN A 369 16.19 -42.35 -23.53
CA GLN A 369 16.36 -42.49 -24.99
C GLN A 369 15.88 -41.28 -25.80
N ARG A 370 15.37 -40.24 -25.12
CA ARG A 370 14.81 -39.03 -25.75
C ARG A 370 15.26 -37.79 -25.00
N PRO A 371 15.49 -36.67 -25.70
CA PRO A 371 15.78 -35.42 -25.03
C PRO A 371 14.56 -34.92 -24.25
N TYR A 372 14.82 -34.21 -23.15
CA TYR A 372 13.82 -33.45 -22.40
C TYR A 372 13.74 -32.03 -22.97
N THR A 373 12.55 -31.56 -23.34
CA THR A 373 12.38 -30.20 -23.84
C THR A 373 12.09 -29.22 -22.70
N MET A 374 13.10 -28.44 -22.33
CA MET A 374 12.95 -27.29 -21.45
C MET A 374 12.24 -26.15 -22.15
N ARG A 375 11.44 -25.38 -21.41
CA ARG A 375 10.68 -24.24 -21.94
C ARG A 375 10.58 -23.09 -20.96
N GLY A 376 10.32 -21.91 -21.49
CA GLY A 376 10.01 -20.73 -20.70
C GLY A 376 9.62 -19.52 -21.54
N TYR A 377 9.53 -18.37 -20.89
CA TYR A 377 9.26 -17.09 -21.53
C TYR A 377 10.42 -16.10 -21.30
N ALA A 378 10.51 -15.10 -22.18
CA ALA A 378 11.35 -13.93 -22.00
C ALA A 378 10.65 -12.66 -22.51
N TYR A 379 10.99 -11.49 -21.97
CA TYR A 379 10.47 -10.19 -22.43
C TYR A 379 11.48 -9.06 -22.20
N SER A 380 11.35 -7.95 -22.93
CA SER A 380 12.06 -6.69 -22.66
C SER A 380 11.11 -5.49 -22.80
N GLY A 381 11.49 -4.36 -22.21
CA GLY A 381 10.74 -3.10 -22.33
C GLY A 381 11.08 -2.29 -23.58
N GLY A 382 10.43 -1.12 -23.73
CA GLY A 382 10.74 -0.14 -24.77
C GLY A 382 10.54 -0.59 -26.22
N GLY A 383 9.92 -1.76 -26.40
CA GLY A 383 9.68 -2.38 -27.69
C GLY A 383 10.89 -3.13 -28.24
N ARG A 384 11.85 -3.49 -27.38
CA ARG A 384 13.10 -4.14 -27.77
C ARG A 384 12.90 -5.63 -27.99
N LYS A 385 13.31 -6.14 -29.15
CA LYS A 385 13.27 -7.57 -29.45
C LYS A 385 14.18 -8.36 -28.52
N VAL A 386 13.70 -9.46 -27.94
CA VAL A 386 14.58 -10.47 -27.34
C VAL A 386 15.29 -11.21 -28.47
N THR A 387 16.62 -11.18 -28.49
CA THR A 387 17.41 -11.74 -29.61
C THR A 387 18.09 -13.05 -29.26
N ARG A 388 18.26 -13.33 -27.96
CA ARG A 388 18.92 -14.55 -27.48
C ARG A 388 18.41 -14.94 -26.11
N VAL A 389 18.15 -16.22 -25.90
CA VAL A 389 17.98 -16.84 -24.57
C VAL A 389 18.97 -17.98 -24.47
N GLU A 390 19.60 -18.10 -23.31
CA GLU A 390 20.63 -19.11 -23.06
C GLU A 390 20.34 -19.82 -21.74
N VAL A 391 20.58 -21.12 -21.71
CA VAL A 391 20.48 -21.96 -20.51
C VAL A 391 21.84 -22.54 -20.17
N THR A 392 22.17 -22.57 -18.88
CA THR A 392 23.35 -23.25 -18.32
C THR A 392 22.90 -24.33 -17.34
N MET A 393 23.67 -25.43 -17.29
CA MET A 393 23.49 -26.56 -16.35
C MET A 393 24.73 -26.79 -15.48
N ASP A 394 25.77 -25.95 -15.64
CA ASP A 394 27.08 -26.07 -14.99
C ASP A 394 27.47 -24.80 -14.21
N GLY A 395 26.47 -24.03 -13.77
CA GLY A 395 26.69 -22.81 -12.98
C GLY A 395 27.16 -21.60 -13.81
N GLY A 396 27.08 -21.68 -15.13
CA GLY A 396 27.39 -20.58 -16.04
C GLY A 396 28.76 -20.69 -16.72
N GLU A 397 29.46 -21.82 -16.58
CA GLU A 397 30.71 -22.10 -17.30
C GLU A 397 30.46 -22.25 -18.79
N THR A 398 29.39 -22.96 -19.17
CA THR A 398 28.92 -23.08 -20.55
C THR A 398 27.44 -22.72 -20.69
N TRP A 399 27.07 -22.31 -21.90
CA TRP A 399 25.73 -21.82 -22.23
C TRP A 399 25.24 -22.43 -23.54
N GLN A 400 24.03 -22.97 -23.52
CA GLN A 400 23.35 -23.48 -24.71
C GLN A 400 22.31 -22.46 -25.16
N VAL A 401 22.32 -22.13 -26.46
CA VAL A 401 21.40 -21.17 -27.06
C VAL A 401 20.06 -21.83 -27.31
N CYS A 402 18.98 -21.21 -26.82
CA CYS A 402 17.62 -21.71 -27.00
C CYS A 402 17.04 -21.31 -28.37
N THR A 403 16.10 -22.12 -28.86
CA THR A 403 15.22 -21.73 -29.98
C THR A 403 14.21 -20.72 -29.46
N LEU A 404 13.98 -19.63 -30.20
CA LEU A 404 13.03 -18.58 -29.86
C LEU A 404 11.80 -18.62 -30.77
N GLU A 405 10.62 -18.51 -30.18
CA GLU A 405 9.35 -18.36 -30.87
C GLU A 405 8.78 -16.95 -30.60
N HIS A 406 8.72 -16.14 -31.66
CA HIS A 406 8.09 -14.83 -31.64
C HIS A 406 6.77 -14.90 -32.41
N THR A 407 5.66 -14.99 -31.69
CA THR A 407 4.31 -15.02 -32.31
C THR A 407 3.88 -13.64 -32.81
N GLU A 408 4.33 -12.55 -32.18
CA GLU A 408 4.07 -11.20 -32.70
C GLU A 408 4.99 -10.86 -33.88
N LYS A 409 4.48 -10.06 -34.82
CA LYS A 409 5.34 -9.31 -35.75
C LYS A 409 5.67 -7.94 -35.15
N PRO A 410 6.82 -7.36 -35.52
CA PRO A 410 7.10 -6.00 -35.09
C PRO A 410 6.10 -5.04 -35.72
N ASN A 411 5.79 -3.95 -35.02
CA ASN A 411 5.08 -2.85 -35.65
C ASN A 411 5.93 -2.24 -36.80
N LYS A 412 5.34 -1.34 -37.59
CA LYS A 412 6.04 -0.70 -38.72
C LYS A 412 7.33 0.09 -38.38
N TYR A 413 7.64 0.26 -37.10
CA TYR A 413 8.87 0.90 -36.60
C TYR A 413 9.85 -0.12 -35.98
N GLY A 414 9.62 -1.42 -36.16
CA GLY A 414 10.48 -2.48 -35.63
C GLY A 414 10.26 -2.81 -34.15
N LYS A 415 9.14 -2.39 -33.54
CA LYS A 415 8.90 -2.58 -32.10
C LYS A 415 8.16 -3.87 -31.78
N TYR A 416 8.64 -4.57 -30.75
CA TYR A 416 8.12 -5.81 -30.21
C TYR A 416 7.50 -5.57 -28.82
N TRP A 417 6.19 -5.78 -28.66
CA TRP A 417 5.44 -5.45 -27.45
C TRP A 417 5.15 -6.65 -26.56
N CYS A 418 5.42 -7.86 -27.04
CA CYS A 418 5.09 -9.10 -26.39
C CYS A 418 6.32 -9.85 -25.88
N TRP A 419 6.07 -10.75 -24.93
CA TRP A 419 6.98 -11.83 -24.61
C TRP A 419 7.26 -12.70 -25.84
N CYS A 420 8.36 -13.44 -25.77
CA CYS A 420 8.62 -14.57 -26.65
C CYS A 420 8.74 -15.83 -25.79
N PHE A 421 8.54 -16.99 -26.43
CA PHE A 421 8.82 -18.27 -25.79
C PHE A 421 10.15 -18.81 -26.26
N TRP A 422 10.78 -19.60 -25.40
CA TRP A 422 12.03 -20.26 -25.71
C TRP A 422 11.93 -21.75 -25.39
N SER A 423 12.67 -22.56 -26.13
CA SER A 423 12.81 -23.99 -25.89
C SER A 423 14.25 -24.47 -26.09
N LEU A 424 14.61 -25.52 -25.37
CA LEU A 424 15.90 -26.19 -25.50
C LEU A 424 15.70 -27.70 -25.26
N GLU A 425 16.19 -28.52 -26.17
CA GLU A 425 16.27 -29.97 -25.98
C GLU A 425 17.59 -30.29 -25.26
N VAL A 426 17.49 -31.00 -24.14
CA VAL A 426 18.64 -31.42 -23.33
C VAL A 426 18.58 -32.91 -23.07
N GLU A 427 19.74 -33.56 -23.02
CA GLU A 427 19.82 -34.97 -22.67
C GLU A 427 19.50 -35.17 -21.19
N VAL A 428 18.73 -36.22 -20.86
CA VAL A 428 18.34 -36.51 -19.46
C VAL A 428 19.58 -36.79 -18.58
N LEU A 429 20.67 -37.29 -19.17
CA LEU A 429 21.92 -37.52 -18.47
C LEU A 429 22.62 -36.21 -18.05
N ASP A 430 22.50 -35.15 -18.86
CA ASP A 430 23.05 -33.84 -18.51
C ASP A 430 22.26 -33.24 -17.34
N LEU A 431 20.93 -33.40 -17.34
CA LEU A 431 20.06 -32.99 -16.24
C LEU A 431 20.36 -33.76 -14.94
N LEU A 432 20.75 -35.03 -15.04
CA LEU A 432 21.13 -35.85 -13.89
C LEU A 432 22.43 -35.36 -13.25
N GLY A 433 23.38 -34.88 -14.06
CA GLY A 433 24.64 -34.30 -13.59
C GLY A 433 24.50 -32.85 -13.09
N ALA A 434 23.48 -32.13 -13.56
CA ALA A 434 23.21 -30.76 -13.15
C ALA A 434 22.80 -30.69 -11.66
N LYS A 435 23.30 -29.69 -10.93
CA LYS A 435 22.81 -29.32 -9.58
C LYS A 435 21.79 -28.19 -9.63
N GLU A 436 21.92 -27.35 -10.64
CA GLU A 436 21.04 -26.24 -10.93
C GLU A 436 21.02 -25.97 -12.43
N ILE A 437 19.91 -25.39 -12.87
CA ILE A 437 19.70 -24.94 -14.23
C ILE A 437 19.35 -23.46 -14.16
N ALA A 438 20.03 -22.62 -14.93
CA ALA A 438 19.78 -21.18 -14.94
C ALA A 438 19.53 -20.68 -16.36
N VAL A 439 18.66 -19.66 -16.49
CA VAL A 439 18.36 -19.01 -17.76
C VAL A 439 18.67 -17.51 -17.72
N ARG A 440 19.15 -16.98 -18.83
CA ARG A 440 19.30 -15.54 -19.09
C ARG A 440 18.89 -15.18 -20.51
N ALA A 441 18.41 -13.96 -20.70
CA ALA A 441 18.07 -13.40 -22.00
C ALA A 441 18.90 -12.17 -22.38
N TRP A 442 18.90 -11.85 -23.66
CA TRP A 442 19.50 -10.66 -24.27
C TRP A 442 18.48 -9.97 -25.18
N ASP A 443 18.43 -8.64 -25.11
CA ASP A 443 17.66 -7.85 -26.08
C ASP A 443 18.52 -7.31 -27.23
N GLU A 444 17.87 -6.69 -28.22
CA GLU A 444 18.52 -6.09 -29.40
C GLU A 444 19.48 -4.94 -29.07
N ALA A 445 19.40 -4.37 -27.87
CA ALA A 445 20.33 -3.38 -27.36
C ALA A 445 21.48 -4.01 -26.55
N LEU A 446 21.58 -5.35 -26.57
CA LEU A 446 22.57 -6.14 -25.86
C LEU A 446 22.51 -6.01 -24.33
N ASN A 447 21.35 -5.61 -23.78
CA ASN A 447 21.15 -5.71 -22.34
C ASN A 447 20.98 -7.17 -21.95
N THR A 448 21.53 -7.57 -20.81
CA THR A 448 21.36 -8.91 -20.25
C THR A 448 21.02 -8.88 -18.76
N GLN A 449 20.75 -10.06 -18.21
CA GLN A 449 20.36 -10.26 -16.82
C GLN A 449 21.57 -10.49 -15.91
N PRO A 450 21.60 -9.87 -14.71
CA PRO A 450 22.66 -10.11 -13.74
C PRO A 450 22.58 -11.54 -13.22
N GLU A 451 23.74 -12.13 -12.93
CA GLU A 451 23.81 -13.44 -12.28
C GLU A 451 23.19 -13.42 -10.87
N LYS A 452 23.55 -12.38 -10.10
CA LYS A 452 23.17 -12.22 -8.70
C LYS A 452 21.96 -11.30 -8.56
N LEU A 453 21.14 -11.60 -7.56
CA LEU A 453 19.99 -10.77 -7.19
C LEU A 453 20.44 -9.39 -6.73
N ILE A 454 19.81 -8.34 -7.28
CA ILE A 454 20.02 -6.94 -6.88
C ILE A 454 18.81 -6.50 -6.07
N TRP A 455 18.94 -6.52 -4.75
CA TRP A 455 17.85 -6.17 -3.84
C TRP A 455 17.52 -4.68 -3.90
N ASN A 456 16.24 -4.31 -3.77
CA ASN A 456 15.81 -2.93 -3.51
C ASN A 456 14.60 -2.90 -2.58
N VAL A 457 14.38 -1.78 -1.91
CA VAL A 457 13.32 -1.61 -0.88
C VAL A 457 11.90 -1.92 -1.36
N MET A 458 11.62 -1.72 -2.65
CA MET A 458 10.31 -2.00 -3.27
C MET A 458 10.17 -3.45 -3.74
N GLY A 459 11.27 -4.21 -3.78
CA GLY A 459 11.31 -5.55 -4.35
C GLY A 459 10.89 -5.56 -5.82
N MET A 460 11.27 -4.54 -6.60
CA MET A 460 10.83 -4.35 -7.98
C MET A 460 11.92 -4.66 -9.00
N MET A 461 11.51 -4.93 -10.24
CA MET A 461 12.38 -5.15 -11.40
C MET A 461 13.39 -6.29 -11.18
N ASN A 462 13.02 -7.31 -10.39
CA ASN A 462 13.88 -8.47 -10.19
C ASN A 462 14.09 -9.21 -11.52
N ASN A 463 15.32 -9.22 -12.00
CA ASN A 463 15.68 -9.87 -13.26
C ASN A 463 16.98 -10.67 -13.20
N CYS A 464 17.43 -11.09 -12.01
CA CYS A 464 18.57 -12.01 -11.97
C CYS A 464 18.26 -13.32 -12.70
N TRP A 465 19.28 -14.12 -13.01
CA TRP A 465 19.07 -15.44 -13.62
C TRP A 465 18.02 -16.22 -12.84
N PHE A 466 17.01 -16.73 -13.55
CA PHE A 466 16.02 -17.60 -12.92
C PHE A 466 16.63 -18.99 -12.80
N ARG A 467 16.67 -19.52 -11.57
CA ARG A 467 17.39 -20.77 -11.23
C ARG A 467 16.43 -21.84 -10.76
N VAL A 468 16.54 -23.02 -11.36
CA VAL A 468 15.81 -24.23 -10.96
C VAL A 468 16.83 -25.22 -10.39
N LYS A 469 16.64 -25.69 -9.15
CA LYS A 469 17.47 -26.73 -8.56
C LYS A 469 16.99 -28.12 -8.94
N THR A 470 17.93 -29.02 -9.13
CA THR A 470 17.70 -30.43 -9.43
C THR A 470 18.11 -31.26 -8.23
N ASN A 471 17.27 -32.21 -7.83
CA ASN A 471 17.62 -33.21 -6.82
C ASN A 471 17.25 -34.60 -7.32
N VAL A 472 18.06 -35.59 -6.98
CA VAL A 472 17.68 -36.99 -7.20
C VAL A 472 16.72 -37.40 -6.09
N CYS A 473 15.56 -37.92 -6.46
CA CYS A 473 14.57 -38.45 -5.55
C CYS A 473 14.24 -39.90 -5.90
N LYS A 474 13.73 -40.64 -4.93
CA LYS A 474 13.12 -41.96 -5.15
C LYS A 474 11.61 -41.82 -5.01
N PRO A 475 10.81 -41.75 -6.09
CA PRO A 475 9.37 -41.75 -5.86
C PRO A 475 8.57 -42.72 -6.75
N HIS A 476 7.56 -43.29 -6.08
CA HIS A 476 6.38 -44.03 -6.55
C HIS A 476 6.59 -45.12 -7.64
N LYS A 477 6.39 -46.39 -7.25
CA LYS A 477 6.65 -47.62 -8.03
C LYS A 477 8.12 -48.07 -8.15
N GLY A 478 9.04 -47.48 -7.38
CA GLY A 478 10.40 -48.00 -7.22
C GLY A 478 11.45 -47.48 -8.20
N GLU A 479 11.12 -46.47 -9.02
CA GLU A 479 12.05 -45.85 -9.97
C GLU A 479 12.72 -44.59 -9.36
N ILE A 480 13.94 -44.28 -9.82
CA ILE A 480 14.69 -43.07 -9.45
C ILE A 480 14.26 -41.94 -10.39
N GLY A 481 14.10 -40.72 -9.89
CA GLY A 481 13.72 -39.56 -10.69
C GLY A 481 14.49 -38.29 -10.32
N ILE A 482 14.49 -37.32 -11.22
CA ILE A 482 15.00 -35.96 -10.97
C ILE A 482 13.80 -35.08 -10.59
N VAL A 483 13.82 -34.47 -9.41
CA VAL A 483 12.84 -33.46 -9.01
C VAL A 483 13.38 -32.07 -9.24
N PHE A 484 12.54 -31.19 -9.78
CA PHE A 484 12.90 -29.81 -10.09
C PHE A 484 12.24 -28.82 -9.13
N GLU A 485 13.02 -27.86 -8.65
CA GLU A 485 12.57 -26.86 -7.68
C GLU A 485 12.85 -25.47 -8.24
N HIS A 486 11.80 -24.69 -8.47
CA HIS A 486 11.85 -23.26 -8.76
C HIS A 486 12.27 -22.47 -7.51
N PRO A 487 12.63 -21.17 -7.64
CA PRO A 487 13.06 -20.37 -6.49
C PRO A 487 12.02 -20.29 -5.39
N THR A 488 10.76 -20.00 -5.76
CA THR A 488 9.68 -19.73 -4.80
C THR A 488 8.31 -20.13 -5.38
N LYS A 489 7.33 -20.42 -4.51
CA LYS A 489 5.90 -20.48 -4.87
C LYS A 489 5.22 -19.12 -4.62
N PRO A 490 4.22 -18.69 -5.40
CA PRO A 490 3.59 -17.36 -5.26
C PRO A 490 2.88 -17.13 -3.90
N GLY A 491 2.69 -15.87 -3.54
CA GLY A 491 2.01 -15.46 -2.30
C GLY A 491 2.72 -15.94 -1.04
N ASN A 492 1.95 -16.38 -0.04
CA ASN A 492 2.48 -16.89 1.23
C ASN A 492 2.69 -18.42 1.23
N GLN A 493 2.54 -19.07 0.08
CA GLN A 493 2.78 -20.52 -0.04
C GLN A 493 4.24 -20.86 0.30
N SER A 494 4.45 -21.91 1.08
CA SER A 494 5.79 -22.45 1.34
C SER A 494 6.24 -23.34 0.16
N GLY A 495 7.54 -23.38 -0.10
CA GLY A 495 8.12 -24.18 -1.18
C GLY A 495 9.10 -23.40 -2.05
N GLY A 496 9.70 -24.11 -3.00
CA GLY A 496 10.86 -23.64 -3.76
C GLY A 496 12.17 -23.79 -2.98
N TRP A 497 13.30 -23.79 -3.69
CA TRP A 497 14.61 -24.06 -3.09
C TRP A 497 15.07 -22.95 -2.14
N MET A 498 14.69 -21.69 -2.38
CA MET A 498 15.09 -20.56 -1.51
C MET A 498 14.48 -20.69 -0.12
N ALA A 499 13.27 -21.25 -0.01
CA ALA A 499 12.65 -21.51 1.29
C ALA A 499 13.44 -22.59 2.06
N LYS A 500 13.83 -23.67 1.37
CA LYS A 500 14.60 -24.76 1.97
C LYS A 500 15.97 -24.31 2.44
N GLU A 501 16.69 -23.54 1.64
CA GLU A 501 18.01 -23.02 2.04
C GLU A 501 17.91 -22.10 3.24
N ARG A 502 16.92 -21.21 3.29
CA ARG A 502 16.71 -20.35 4.45
C ARG A 502 16.42 -21.15 5.73
N HIS A 503 15.73 -22.29 5.62
CA HIS A 503 15.54 -23.20 6.75
C HIS A 503 16.85 -23.91 7.14
N LEU A 504 17.64 -24.34 6.16
CA LEU A 504 18.94 -25.00 6.38
C LEU A 504 19.98 -24.06 6.98
N GLU A 505 20.10 -22.82 6.51
CA GLU A 505 20.99 -21.78 7.04
C GLU A 505 20.67 -21.49 8.51
N LYS A 506 19.39 -21.30 8.85
CA LYS A 506 18.93 -21.15 10.24
C LYS A 506 19.27 -22.39 11.09
N SER A 507 19.26 -23.59 10.49
CA SER A 507 19.65 -24.81 11.19
C SER A 507 21.18 -24.98 11.31
N SER A 508 21.99 -24.49 10.37
CA SER A 508 23.45 -24.59 10.41
C SER A 508 24.11 -23.52 11.31
N ASP A 509 23.52 -22.33 11.41
CA ASP A 509 23.93 -21.31 12.38
C ASP A 509 23.69 -21.74 13.84
N SER A 510 22.96 -22.85 14.05
CA SER A 510 22.76 -23.46 15.37
C SER A 510 23.86 -24.46 15.79
N THR A 511 24.96 -24.60 15.02
CA THR A 511 26.09 -25.49 15.37
C THR A 511 27.16 -24.75 16.19
N PRO A 512 27.36 -25.02 17.50
CA PRO A 512 28.27 -24.24 18.33
C PRO A 512 29.72 -24.74 18.21
N THR A 513 30.64 -23.85 17.85
CA THR A 513 32.09 -24.06 18.03
C THR A 513 32.43 -24.08 19.52
N LEU A 514 33.13 -25.13 19.96
CA LEU A 514 33.50 -25.38 21.35
C LEU A 514 34.26 -24.19 21.99
N LYS A 515 33.64 -23.54 22.97
CA LYS A 515 34.35 -23.02 24.16
C LYS A 515 33.64 -23.48 25.42
N LYS A 516 34.42 -24.13 26.28
CA LYS A 516 34.03 -24.76 27.54
C LYS A 516 33.30 -23.79 28.47
N SER A 517 32.10 -24.16 28.91
CA SER A 517 31.65 -23.90 30.28
C SER A 517 30.61 -24.95 30.71
N VAL A 518 31.09 -25.82 31.59
CA VAL A 518 30.42 -26.58 32.67
C VAL A 518 28.98 -27.10 32.41
N SER A 519 28.94 -28.43 32.44
CA SER A 519 27.79 -29.35 32.42
C SER A 519 26.64 -29.04 33.38
N SER A 520 25.40 -29.21 32.88
CA SER A 520 24.27 -29.97 33.48
C SER A 520 23.14 -30.13 32.44
N PRO A 521 22.29 -31.17 32.50
CA PRO A 521 22.04 -32.07 31.37
C PRO A 521 20.70 -31.92 30.63
N PHE A 522 20.68 -32.51 29.42
CA PHE A 522 19.55 -32.76 28.52
C PHE A 522 18.25 -33.23 29.19
N MET A 523 17.11 -32.76 28.68
CA MET A 523 15.85 -33.51 28.62
C MET A 523 15.16 -33.38 27.25
N ASN A 524 14.42 -34.44 26.93
CA ASN A 524 13.77 -34.80 25.67
C ASN A 524 12.35 -34.20 25.55
N THR A 525 11.80 -34.22 24.32
CA THR A 525 10.38 -34.46 23.92
C THR A 525 9.26 -33.39 24.01
N ALA A 526 8.37 -33.48 23.00
CA ALA A 526 6.97 -33.03 22.88
C ALA A 526 6.69 -31.51 22.72
N THR A 527 6.01 -31.12 21.63
CA THR A 527 5.36 -29.82 21.51
C THR A 527 4.38 -29.67 22.68
N LYS A 528 4.70 -28.79 23.64
CA LYS A 528 3.84 -28.59 24.80
C LYS A 528 2.51 -28.04 24.34
N MET A 529 1.45 -28.74 24.72
CA MET A 529 0.08 -28.33 24.45
C MET A 529 -0.42 -27.55 25.67
N TYR A 530 -0.94 -26.35 25.45
CA TYR A 530 -1.52 -25.52 26.50
C TYR A 530 -3.01 -25.38 26.28
N SER A 531 -3.76 -25.45 27.37
CA SER A 531 -5.16 -25.07 27.39
C SER A 531 -5.33 -23.55 27.45
N LEU A 532 -6.46 -23.04 26.98
CA LEU A 532 -6.76 -21.61 27.09
C LEU A 532 -6.75 -21.12 28.56
N SER A 533 -7.12 -21.98 29.50
CA SER A 533 -7.07 -21.67 30.94
C SER A 533 -5.65 -21.56 31.49
N GLU A 534 -4.67 -22.27 30.91
CA GLU A 534 -3.26 -22.10 31.22
C GLU A 534 -2.71 -20.80 30.66
N VAL A 535 -2.99 -20.50 29.38
CA VAL A 535 -2.54 -19.24 28.75
C VAL A 535 -3.05 -18.02 29.53
N ARG A 536 -4.29 -18.06 30.04
CA ARG A 536 -4.89 -16.98 30.85
C ARG A 536 -4.12 -16.66 32.15
N LYS A 537 -3.33 -17.60 32.69
CA LYS A 537 -2.50 -17.37 33.89
C LYS A 537 -1.32 -16.44 33.61
N HIS A 538 -0.95 -16.24 32.35
CA HIS A 538 0.19 -15.46 31.90
C HIS A 538 -0.28 -14.13 31.28
N SER A 539 -0.83 -13.26 32.13
CA SER A 539 -1.48 -12.01 31.74
C SER A 539 -0.87 -10.72 32.33
N THR A 540 0.28 -10.78 33.02
CA THR A 540 0.93 -9.65 33.74
C THR A 540 2.27 -9.25 33.11
N ALA A 541 2.84 -8.08 33.44
CA ALA A 541 4.11 -7.61 32.87
C ALA A 541 5.32 -8.52 33.12
N GLU A 542 5.25 -9.32 34.18
CA GLU A 542 6.26 -10.31 34.56
C GLU A 542 6.04 -11.67 33.89
N SER A 543 4.90 -11.86 33.19
CA SER A 543 4.47 -13.12 32.59
C SER A 543 3.35 -12.89 31.56
N VAL A 544 3.72 -12.73 30.28
CA VAL A 544 2.84 -12.34 29.15
C VAL A 544 2.84 -13.41 28.08
N TRP A 545 1.74 -14.17 27.98
CA TRP A 545 1.55 -15.10 26.87
C TRP A 545 0.44 -14.62 25.92
N ILE A 546 0.56 -14.89 24.63
CA ILE A 546 -0.49 -14.61 23.63
C ILE A 546 -0.72 -15.81 22.72
N ILE A 547 -1.91 -15.90 22.12
CA ILE A 547 -2.21 -16.88 21.08
C ILE A 547 -2.30 -16.16 19.72
N VAL A 548 -1.59 -16.70 18.74
CA VAL A 548 -1.65 -16.24 17.34
C VAL A 548 -1.66 -17.48 16.44
N HIS A 549 -2.66 -17.60 15.57
CA HIS A 549 -2.83 -18.74 14.65
C HIS A 549 -2.82 -20.11 15.36
N GLY A 550 -3.39 -20.20 16.57
CA GLY A 550 -3.43 -21.44 17.36
C GLY A 550 -2.12 -21.83 18.04
N HIS A 551 -1.10 -20.98 17.99
CA HIS A 551 0.18 -21.17 18.68
C HIS A 551 0.30 -20.27 19.90
N VAL A 552 0.95 -20.74 20.96
CA VAL A 552 1.12 -20.00 22.23
C VAL A 552 2.54 -19.44 22.31
N TYR A 553 2.65 -18.16 22.62
CA TYR A 553 3.89 -17.40 22.64
C TYR A 553 4.10 -16.71 23.99
N ASP A 554 5.29 -16.80 24.58
CA ASP A 554 5.72 -16.06 25.78
C ASP A 554 6.50 -14.80 25.39
N CYS A 555 5.77 -13.68 25.34
CA CYS A 555 6.29 -12.38 24.95
C CYS A 555 6.89 -11.58 26.11
N THR A 556 7.03 -12.15 27.32
CA THR A 556 7.47 -11.43 28.53
C THR A 556 8.77 -10.66 28.32
N ARG A 557 9.76 -11.32 27.72
CA ARG A 557 11.08 -10.74 27.40
C ARG A 557 11.08 -9.76 26.23
N PHE A 558 10.01 -9.72 25.42
CA PHE A 558 9.90 -8.82 24.26
C PHE A 558 9.12 -7.54 24.55
N LEU A 559 8.48 -7.43 25.72
CA LEU A 559 7.64 -6.29 26.08
C LEU A 559 8.35 -4.94 25.91
N LEU A 560 9.59 -4.84 26.39
CA LEU A 560 10.35 -3.59 26.38
C LEU A 560 10.91 -3.24 25.00
N ASP A 561 11.01 -4.23 24.11
CA ASP A 561 11.60 -4.09 22.77
C ASP A 561 10.53 -3.99 21.66
N HIS A 562 9.24 -4.08 22.01
CA HIS A 562 8.15 -3.98 21.04
C HIS A 562 8.03 -2.54 20.51
N PRO A 563 8.07 -2.30 19.18
CA PRO A 563 8.05 -0.95 18.60
C PRO A 563 6.76 -0.14 18.88
N GLY A 564 5.66 -0.81 19.22
CA GLY A 564 4.40 -0.20 19.65
C GLY A 564 4.31 0.03 21.16
N GLY A 565 5.39 -0.23 21.91
CA GLY A 565 5.45 -0.19 23.36
C GLY A 565 4.91 -1.44 24.03
N ALA A 566 5.37 -1.70 25.27
CA ALA A 566 4.98 -2.86 26.08
C ALA A 566 3.46 -3.02 26.20
N ASP A 567 2.74 -1.90 26.34
CA ASP A 567 1.28 -1.86 26.50
C ASP A 567 0.53 -2.43 25.28
N SER A 568 1.11 -2.42 24.09
CA SER A 568 0.48 -2.98 22.88
C SER A 568 0.42 -4.51 22.87
N ILE A 569 1.33 -5.19 23.60
CA ILE A 569 1.28 -6.64 23.83
C ILE A 569 0.54 -6.92 25.14
N LEU A 570 0.83 -6.13 26.18
CA LEU A 570 0.13 -6.14 27.46
C LEU A 570 -1.32 -5.70 27.36
N ILE A 571 -1.86 -5.37 26.19
CA ILE A 571 -3.31 -5.21 26.00
C ILE A 571 -3.95 -6.47 25.42
N ASN A 572 -3.18 -7.55 25.23
CA ASN A 572 -3.64 -8.76 24.56
C ASN A 572 -3.13 -10.05 25.23
N ALA A 573 -2.40 -9.94 26.35
CA ALA A 573 -1.86 -11.10 27.07
C ALA A 573 -2.96 -11.97 27.71
N GLY A 574 -2.71 -13.28 27.74
CA GLY A 574 -3.66 -14.30 28.16
C GLY A 574 -4.77 -14.63 27.14
N SER A 575 -4.73 -14.08 25.92
CA SER A 575 -5.81 -14.21 24.92
C SER A 575 -5.32 -14.51 23.50
N ASP A 576 -6.25 -14.92 22.63
CA ASP A 576 -6.05 -15.05 21.18
C ASP A 576 -6.28 -13.72 20.48
N VAL A 577 -5.24 -13.28 19.78
CA VAL A 577 -5.16 -11.98 19.13
C VAL A 577 -4.76 -12.09 17.68
N THR A 578 -5.11 -13.21 17.04
CA THR A 578 -4.81 -13.49 15.64
C THR A 578 -5.29 -12.39 14.71
N GLU A 579 -6.54 -11.93 14.88
CA GLU A 579 -7.14 -10.89 14.03
C GLU A 579 -6.46 -9.53 14.24
N GLU A 580 -6.22 -9.13 15.49
CA GLU A 580 -5.51 -7.90 15.81
C GLU A 580 -4.06 -7.96 15.34
N PHE A 581 -3.37 -9.08 15.53
CA PHE A 581 -1.98 -9.23 15.16
C PHE A 581 -1.79 -9.13 13.64
N ASP A 582 -2.65 -9.78 12.86
CA ASP A 582 -2.61 -9.73 11.39
C ASP A 582 -2.99 -8.36 10.82
N ALA A 583 -3.83 -7.59 11.51
CA ALA A 583 -4.26 -6.27 11.06
C ALA A 583 -3.14 -5.20 11.12
N ILE A 584 -2.16 -5.36 12.01
CA ILE A 584 -1.16 -4.31 12.31
C ILE A 584 0.31 -4.76 12.25
N HIS A 585 0.63 -6.05 12.22
CA HIS A 585 2.02 -6.53 12.29
C HIS A 585 2.53 -7.13 10.96
N SER A 586 3.75 -6.73 10.57
CA SER A 586 4.46 -7.22 9.37
C SER A 586 5.00 -8.64 9.55
N ASP A 587 5.33 -9.34 8.45
CA ASP A 587 5.92 -10.69 8.49
C ASP A 587 7.26 -10.77 9.25
N LYS A 588 8.00 -9.66 9.39
CA LYS A 588 9.18 -9.59 10.27
C LYS A 588 8.79 -9.74 11.75
N ALA A 589 7.72 -9.07 12.16
CA ALA A 589 7.16 -9.21 13.50
C ALA A 589 6.58 -10.62 13.72
N LYS A 590 6.01 -11.26 12.69
CA LYS A 590 5.57 -12.66 12.74
C LYS A 590 6.74 -13.64 12.91
N ASN A 591 7.86 -13.40 12.23
CA ASN A 591 9.07 -14.21 12.38
C ASN A 591 9.75 -14.00 13.73
N MET A 592 9.78 -12.77 14.25
CA MET A 592 10.27 -12.48 15.61
C MET A 592 9.37 -13.10 16.67
N LEU A 593 8.05 -13.16 16.42
CA LEU A 593 7.10 -13.80 17.33
C LEU A 593 7.44 -15.29 17.55
N GLU A 594 7.93 -15.99 16.52
CA GLU A 594 8.29 -17.41 16.62
C GLU A 594 9.41 -17.69 17.63
N ASP A 595 10.33 -16.75 17.85
CA ASP A 595 11.39 -16.87 18.87
C ASP A 595 10.84 -16.90 20.31
N TYR A 596 9.59 -16.49 20.46
CA TYR A 596 8.84 -16.47 21.72
C TYR A 596 7.86 -17.65 21.82
N ARG A 597 7.80 -18.55 20.83
CA ARG A 597 6.86 -19.67 20.86
C ARG A 597 7.20 -20.66 21.95
N ILE A 598 6.20 -21.05 22.72
CA ILE A 598 6.33 -22.01 23.82
C ILE A 598 5.50 -23.27 23.61
N GLY A 599 4.56 -23.28 22.67
CA GLY A 599 3.79 -24.46 22.29
C GLY A 599 2.56 -24.19 21.42
N GLU A 600 1.58 -25.09 21.47
CA GLU A 600 0.33 -25.04 20.69
C GLU A 600 -0.89 -25.03 21.60
N LEU A 601 -1.99 -24.44 21.13
CA LEU A 601 -3.26 -24.43 21.84
C LEU A 601 -4.00 -25.76 21.59
N VAL A 602 -4.51 -26.40 22.66
CA VAL A 602 -5.39 -27.58 22.50
C VAL A 602 -6.73 -27.16 21.90
N THR A 603 -6.99 -27.51 20.65
CA THR A 603 -8.32 -27.47 20.03
C THR A 603 -8.94 -28.87 20.09
N THR A 604 -9.90 -29.10 20.98
CA THR A 604 -10.69 -30.34 20.94
C THR A 604 -11.58 -30.35 19.70
N GLY A 605 -11.38 -31.37 18.86
CA GLY A 605 -11.76 -31.48 17.45
C GLY A 605 -13.24 -31.36 17.07
N TYR A 606 -13.46 -30.72 15.91
CA TYR A 606 -14.44 -31.13 14.91
C TYR A 606 -13.68 -31.51 13.65
N SER A 607 -13.46 -32.81 13.44
CA SER A 607 -13.02 -33.36 12.16
C SER A 607 -14.11 -34.32 11.67
N SER A 608 -14.54 -34.06 10.45
CA SER A 608 -15.46 -34.85 9.65
C SER A 608 -14.83 -36.16 9.17
N ASP A 609 -15.56 -37.27 9.26
CA ASP A 609 -15.40 -38.40 8.35
C ASP A 609 -16.75 -39.12 8.11
N SER A 610 -16.83 -39.77 6.96
CA SER A 610 -18.03 -40.02 6.17
C SER A 610 -18.65 -41.42 6.36
N ALA A 611 -19.99 -41.49 6.25
CA ALA A 611 -20.84 -42.58 5.74
C ALA A 611 -20.61 -44.05 6.18
N THR A 612 -21.55 -44.61 6.96
CA THR A 612 -22.59 -45.59 6.52
C THR A 612 -23.29 -46.28 7.72
N SER A 613 -24.55 -46.68 7.49
CA SER A 613 -25.45 -47.53 8.30
C SER A 613 -26.31 -46.90 9.41
N SER A 614 -27.55 -46.55 9.03
CA SER A 614 -28.78 -46.68 9.86
C SER A 614 -29.16 -48.19 9.98
N PRO A 615 -30.12 -48.67 10.81
CA PRO A 615 -31.27 -47.96 11.43
C PRO A 615 -31.72 -48.39 12.86
N SER A 616 -32.57 -47.59 13.51
CA SER A 616 -33.99 -47.93 13.83
C SER A 616 -34.60 -47.24 15.07
N ASN A 617 -35.79 -46.67 14.84
CA ASN A 617 -37.04 -46.62 15.65
C ASN A 617 -37.00 -46.03 17.09
N SER A 618 -37.59 -44.85 17.32
CA SER A 618 -39.03 -44.49 17.54
C SER A 618 -39.18 -44.06 19.02
N VAL A 619 -39.92 -43.02 19.44
CA VAL A 619 -41.39 -42.81 19.39
C VAL A 619 -41.70 -41.32 19.72
N HIS A 620 -42.81 -40.85 19.16
CA HIS A 620 -43.56 -39.59 19.36
C HIS A 620 -43.52 -38.84 20.70
N GLY A 621 -43.71 -37.51 20.60
CA GLY A 621 -44.40 -36.73 21.62
C GLY A 621 -44.33 -35.21 21.41
N ALA A 622 -45.28 -34.63 20.68
CA ALA A 622 -45.45 -33.18 20.59
C ALA A 622 -46.14 -32.62 21.85
N SER A 623 -45.68 -31.48 22.39
CA SER A 623 -46.55 -30.44 22.99
C SER A 623 -45.77 -29.16 23.32
N ASN A 624 -46.51 -28.07 23.18
CA ASN A 624 -46.11 -26.67 23.13
C ASN A 624 -45.85 -26.00 24.50
N THR A 625 -45.05 -24.93 24.44
CA THR A 625 -45.06 -23.69 25.26
C THR A 625 -44.74 -23.78 26.75
N THR A 626 -43.64 -23.16 27.20
CA THR A 626 -43.63 -21.80 27.81
C THR A 626 -42.24 -21.40 28.34
N HIS A 627 -41.98 -20.09 28.27
CA HIS A 627 -40.90 -19.29 28.84
C HIS A 627 -40.11 -19.89 30.02
N LEU A 628 -38.79 -20.02 29.86
CA LEU A 628 -37.84 -19.86 30.95
C LEU A 628 -36.66 -18.97 30.50
N THR A 629 -36.52 -17.86 31.21
CA THR A 629 -35.44 -16.87 31.17
C THR A 629 -34.06 -17.52 31.39
N PRO A 630 -32.99 -17.07 30.70
CA PRO A 630 -31.64 -17.44 31.06
C PRO A 630 -31.26 -16.76 32.38
N ILE A 631 -30.75 -17.56 33.31
CA ILE A 631 -30.15 -17.17 34.57
C ILE A 631 -29.07 -16.11 34.30
N LYS A 632 -29.25 -14.89 34.82
CA LYS A 632 -28.16 -13.91 34.95
C LYS A 632 -27.16 -14.46 35.96
N GLU A 633 -26.01 -14.91 35.48
CA GLU A 633 -24.82 -14.97 36.33
C GLU A 633 -24.54 -13.56 36.86
N ILE A 634 -24.55 -13.41 38.17
CA ILE A 634 -24.17 -12.18 38.86
C ILE A 634 -22.65 -12.09 38.79
N THR A 635 -22.15 -11.40 37.76
CA THR A 635 -20.75 -10.98 37.69
C THR A 635 -20.48 -10.02 38.86
N PRO A 636 -19.39 -10.18 39.65
CA PRO A 636 -19.10 -9.29 40.76
C PRO A 636 -18.97 -7.83 40.26
N LEU A 637 -19.61 -6.90 40.99
CA LEU A 637 -19.60 -5.45 40.72
C LEU A 637 -18.14 -4.94 40.70
N ARG A 638 -17.55 -4.80 39.50
CA ARG A 638 -16.28 -4.09 39.32
C ARG A 638 -16.56 -2.60 39.43
N MET A 639 -15.81 -1.87 40.26
CA MET A 639 -15.91 -0.40 40.38
C MET A 639 -15.26 0.36 39.22
N VAL A 640 -14.50 -0.32 38.35
CA VAL A 640 -13.84 0.26 37.19
C VAL A 640 -14.43 -0.32 35.92
N ALA A 641 -14.76 0.55 34.96
CA ALA A 641 -15.35 0.17 33.69
C ALA A 641 -14.33 -0.35 32.68
N LEU A 642 -13.21 0.36 32.48
CA LEU A 642 -12.18 -0.09 31.55
C LEU A 642 -11.57 -1.39 32.05
N ILE A 643 -11.73 -2.43 31.25
CA ILE A 643 -11.01 -3.67 31.43
C ILE A 643 -9.87 -3.59 30.42
N PRO A 644 -8.60 -3.55 30.87
CA PRO A 644 -7.48 -3.66 29.96
C PRO A 644 -7.77 -4.81 29.01
N ARG A 645 -7.50 -4.64 27.72
CA ARG A 645 -7.67 -5.66 26.66
C ARG A 645 -9.05 -5.80 26.06
N GLU A 646 -10.10 -5.52 26.82
CA GLU A 646 -11.47 -5.74 26.37
C GLU A 646 -12.10 -4.48 25.78
N LYS A 647 -13.05 -4.68 24.87
CA LYS A 647 -13.94 -3.62 24.42
C LYS A 647 -15.13 -3.58 25.35
N ILE A 648 -15.42 -2.41 25.88
CA ILE A 648 -16.66 -2.16 26.61
C ILE A 648 -17.60 -1.34 25.74
N PRO A 649 -18.87 -1.75 25.57
CA PRO A 649 -19.85 -0.96 24.85
C PRO A 649 -20.32 0.18 25.76
N CYS A 650 -20.11 1.43 25.35
CA CYS A 650 -20.54 2.60 26.08
C CYS A 650 -21.65 3.32 25.32
N LYS A 651 -22.74 3.64 26.00
CA LYS A 651 -23.93 4.23 25.40
C LYS A 651 -23.78 5.75 25.33
N LEU A 652 -23.99 6.36 24.17
CA LEU A 652 -24.05 7.82 24.04
C LEU A 652 -25.32 8.35 24.74
N ILE A 653 -25.15 9.08 25.84
CA ILE A 653 -26.27 9.60 26.64
C ILE A 653 -26.48 11.11 26.51
N SER A 654 -25.44 11.86 26.15
CA SER A 654 -25.56 13.29 25.85
C SER A 654 -24.61 13.70 24.72
N LYS A 655 -25.05 14.67 23.93
CA LYS A 655 -24.29 15.30 22.86
C LYS A 655 -24.64 16.78 22.83
N ALA A 656 -23.69 17.65 23.17
CA ALA A 656 -23.87 19.11 23.18
C ALA A 656 -22.94 19.80 22.17
N SER A 657 -23.42 20.87 21.55
CA SER A 657 -22.62 21.70 20.64
C SER A 657 -21.93 22.81 21.43
N ILE A 658 -20.59 22.83 21.42
CA ILE A 658 -19.79 23.89 22.07
C ILE A 658 -19.54 25.03 21.08
N SER A 659 -19.15 24.70 19.85
CA SER A 659 -18.92 25.65 18.76
C SER A 659 -19.53 25.12 17.46
N HIS A 660 -19.34 25.84 16.34
CA HIS A 660 -19.80 25.39 15.03
C HIS A 660 -19.29 23.98 14.67
N ASP A 661 -18.06 23.64 15.09
CA ASP A 661 -17.39 22.37 14.77
C ASP A 661 -16.84 21.64 16.00
N VAL A 662 -17.31 21.92 17.21
CA VAL A 662 -16.91 21.20 18.43
C VAL A 662 -18.13 20.63 19.14
N ARG A 663 -18.02 19.37 19.58
CA ARG A 663 -19.06 18.67 20.34
C ARG A 663 -18.50 18.12 21.64
N LEU A 664 -19.31 18.19 22.68
CA LEU A 664 -19.13 17.43 23.92
C LEU A 664 -19.98 16.16 23.83
N PHE A 665 -19.34 15.00 23.90
CA PHE A 665 -20.01 13.70 23.95
C PHE A 665 -19.91 13.12 25.35
N ARG A 666 -21.03 12.68 25.92
CA ARG A 666 -21.08 11.94 27.20
C ARG A 666 -21.50 10.51 26.94
N PHE A 667 -20.65 9.57 27.34
CA PHE A 667 -20.90 8.14 27.22
C PHE A 667 -21.11 7.52 28.60
N ALA A 668 -22.22 6.81 28.78
CA ALA A 668 -22.49 6.05 29.99
C ALA A 668 -21.58 4.82 30.05
N LEU A 669 -21.04 4.57 31.23
CA LEU A 669 -20.34 3.34 31.57
C LEU A 669 -21.34 2.18 31.73
N PRO A 670 -20.87 0.92 31.70
CA PRO A 670 -21.75 -0.25 31.87
C PRO A 670 -22.56 -0.26 33.18
N SER A 671 -22.07 0.40 34.22
CA SER A 671 -22.77 0.61 35.50
C SER A 671 -22.62 2.05 35.98
N GLU A 672 -23.65 2.58 36.65
CA GLU A 672 -23.65 3.94 37.22
C GLU A 672 -22.65 4.10 38.37
N ASP A 673 -22.36 3.01 39.09
CA ASP A 673 -21.42 3.01 40.22
C ASP A 673 -19.94 2.83 39.80
N GLN A 674 -19.66 2.77 38.49
CA GLN A 674 -18.30 2.59 37.97
C GLN A 674 -17.62 3.91 37.68
N VAL A 675 -16.30 3.99 37.88
CA VAL A 675 -15.46 5.02 37.25
C VAL A 675 -14.84 4.48 35.96
N LEU A 676 -14.41 5.35 35.04
CA LEU A 676 -13.78 4.89 33.79
C LEU A 676 -12.52 4.05 34.05
N GLY A 677 -11.69 4.46 35.02
CA GLY A 677 -10.43 3.80 35.36
C GLY A 677 -9.30 4.05 34.36
N LEU A 678 -9.27 5.24 33.77
CA LEU A 678 -8.18 5.70 32.91
C LEU A 678 -7.13 6.44 33.75
N PRO A 679 -5.86 5.97 33.82
CA PRO A 679 -4.79 6.74 34.46
C PRO A 679 -4.52 8.08 33.75
N VAL A 680 -4.12 9.09 34.51
CA VAL A 680 -3.88 10.45 33.98
C VAL A 680 -2.69 10.43 33.01
N GLY A 681 -2.86 10.96 31.80
CA GLY A 681 -1.86 10.94 30.73
C GLY A 681 -2.05 9.80 29.72
N LYS A 682 -2.92 8.83 30.04
CA LYS A 682 -3.33 7.75 29.13
C LYS A 682 -4.58 8.15 28.32
N HIS A 683 -4.88 7.37 27.29
CA HIS A 683 -6.01 7.58 26.39
C HIS A 683 -6.83 6.28 26.19
N ILE A 684 -7.98 6.41 25.54
CA ILE A 684 -8.84 5.29 25.10
C ILE A 684 -8.89 5.23 23.58
N PHE A 685 -9.16 4.05 23.02
CA PHE A 685 -9.56 3.87 21.64
C PHE A 685 -11.08 3.82 21.52
N LEU A 686 -11.63 4.64 20.63
CA LEU A 686 -12.97 4.44 20.11
C LEU A 686 -12.90 3.52 18.89
N CYS A 687 -13.73 2.49 18.87
CA CYS A 687 -13.78 1.47 17.83
C CYS A 687 -15.15 1.50 17.14
N ALA A 688 -15.16 1.75 15.83
CA ALA A 688 -16.39 1.75 15.04
C ALA A 688 -16.20 1.09 13.68
N SER A 689 -17.22 0.39 13.19
CA SER A 689 -17.28 -0.03 11.79
C SER A 689 -18.01 1.04 10.98
N ILE A 690 -17.27 1.77 10.14
CA ILE A 690 -17.78 2.89 9.33
C ILE A 690 -17.62 2.49 7.88
N ASP A 691 -18.73 2.41 7.13
CA ASP A 691 -18.77 1.95 5.74
C ASP A 691 -18.10 0.57 5.52
N GLY A 692 -18.28 -0.34 6.48
CA GLY A 692 -17.73 -1.70 6.44
C GLY A 692 -16.22 -1.78 6.73
N LYS A 693 -15.59 -0.68 7.15
CA LYS A 693 -14.19 -0.62 7.56
C LYS A 693 -14.08 -0.36 9.05
N LEU A 694 -13.23 -1.14 9.71
CA LEU A 694 -12.88 -0.91 11.11
C LEU A 694 -12.06 0.40 11.24
N CYS A 695 -12.56 1.34 12.05
CA CYS A 695 -11.95 2.62 12.36
C CYS A 695 -11.62 2.69 13.86
N LEU A 696 -10.33 2.80 14.19
CA LEU A 696 -9.85 3.03 15.55
C LEU A 696 -9.19 4.41 15.64
N ARG A 697 -9.56 5.19 16.65
CA ARG A 697 -8.97 6.51 16.93
C ARG A 697 -8.80 6.72 18.42
N ALA A 698 -7.62 7.23 18.79
CA ALA A 698 -7.28 7.56 20.17
C ALA A 698 -7.97 8.86 20.58
N TYR A 699 -8.52 8.89 21.78
CA TYR A 699 -9.10 10.06 22.41
C TYR A 699 -8.73 10.09 23.89
N THR A 700 -8.43 11.26 24.40
CA THR A 700 -8.27 11.48 25.85
C THR A 700 -9.55 12.12 26.40
N PRO A 701 -10.23 11.46 27.35
CA PRO A 701 -11.37 12.03 28.04
C PRO A 701 -11.04 13.32 28.79
N THR A 702 -11.99 14.24 28.77
CA THR A 702 -11.93 15.54 29.45
C THR A 702 -12.69 15.55 30.78
N SER A 703 -13.43 14.49 31.09
CA SER A 703 -13.98 14.28 32.43
C SER A 703 -12.85 13.94 33.42
N THR A 704 -13.06 14.27 34.69
CA THR A 704 -12.18 13.80 35.77
C THR A 704 -12.07 12.27 35.78
N VAL A 705 -10.89 11.74 36.13
CA VAL A 705 -10.63 10.29 36.09
C VAL A 705 -11.40 9.48 37.15
N ASP A 706 -11.95 10.16 38.16
CA ASP A 706 -12.75 9.61 39.25
C ASP A 706 -14.26 9.84 39.09
N GLU A 707 -14.70 10.37 37.95
CA GLU A 707 -16.13 10.55 37.69
C GLU A 707 -16.85 9.20 37.57
N GLY A 708 -17.98 9.09 38.27
CA GLY A 708 -18.83 7.89 38.30
C GLY A 708 -19.88 7.87 37.19
N GLY A 709 -20.11 6.71 36.59
CA GLY A 709 -21.20 6.40 35.67
C GLY A 709 -21.02 6.86 34.23
N TYR A 710 -20.06 7.76 33.94
CA TYR A 710 -19.84 8.25 32.57
C TYR A 710 -18.39 8.73 32.33
N PHE A 711 -18.07 8.99 31.06
CA PHE A 711 -16.91 9.79 30.67
C PHE A 711 -17.29 10.75 29.55
N GLU A 712 -16.49 11.81 29.39
CA GLU A 712 -16.74 12.87 28.40
C GLU A 712 -15.58 13.04 27.42
N LEU A 713 -15.94 13.31 26.16
CA LEU A 713 -15.01 13.64 25.10
C LEU A 713 -15.38 14.99 24.47
N VAL A 714 -14.46 15.95 24.51
CA VAL A 714 -14.53 17.14 23.66
C VAL A 714 -13.84 16.84 22.34
N VAL A 715 -14.61 16.83 21.25
CA VAL A 715 -14.13 16.43 19.92
C VAL A 715 -14.44 17.51 18.90
N LYS A 716 -13.42 17.92 18.15
CA LYS A 716 -13.57 18.74 16.95
C LYS A 716 -14.06 17.88 15.78
N ILE A 717 -15.14 18.31 15.16
CA ILE A 717 -15.79 17.69 14.01
C ILE A 717 -15.22 18.28 12.74
N TYR A 718 -14.36 17.51 12.09
CA TYR A 718 -13.83 17.87 10.79
C TYR A 718 -14.89 17.58 9.72
N PHE A 719 -15.73 18.57 9.38
CA PHE A 719 -16.78 18.41 8.39
C PHE A 719 -16.23 18.27 6.96
N LYS A 720 -16.88 17.42 6.17
CA LYS A 720 -16.67 17.33 4.74
C LYS A 720 -16.89 18.69 4.06
N GLY A 721 -16.01 19.03 3.12
CA GLY A 721 -16.10 20.25 2.30
C GLY A 721 -15.56 21.52 2.96
N VAL A 722 -15.12 21.49 4.23
CA VAL A 722 -14.62 22.68 4.92
C VAL A 722 -13.11 22.87 4.71
N HIS A 723 -12.30 21.83 4.87
CA HIS A 723 -10.84 21.97 4.79
C HIS A 723 -10.31 21.69 3.37
N PRO A 724 -9.61 22.63 2.72
CA PRO A 724 -9.20 22.50 1.31
C PRO A 724 -8.21 21.35 1.07
N LYS A 725 -7.39 20.99 2.07
CA LYS A 725 -6.48 19.82 2.01
C LYS A 725 -7.11 18.51 2.49
N PHE A 726 -8.26 18.57 3.17
CA PHE A 726 -8.94 17.41 3.73
C PHE A 726 -10.44 17.48 3.38
N PRO A 727 -10.79 17.40 2.09
CA PRO A 727 -12.16 17.67 1.62
C PRO A 727 -13.17 16.65 2.15
N ASN A 728 -12.72 15.45 2.56
CA ASN A 728 -13.59 14.41 3.12
C ASN A 728 -13.86 14.58 4.63
N GLY A 729 -13.21 15.53 5.31
CA GLY A 729 -13.32 15.69 6.74
C GLY A 729 -12.72 14.52 7.53
N GLY A 730 -13.07 14.42 8.81
CA GLY A 730 -12.61 13.37 9.72
C GLY A 730 -13.64 12.24 9.81
N THR A 731 -13.23 11.01 9.48
CA THR A 731 -14.14 9.85 9.44
C THR A 731 -14.76 9.56 10.81
N MET A 732 -13.94 9.36 11.85
CA MET A 732 -14.44 9.08 13.20
C MET A 732 -15.19 10.27 13.80
N SER A 733 -14.71 11.51 13.61
CA SER A 733 -15.37 12.69 14.16
C SER A 733 -16.75 12.93 13.54
N GLN A 734 -16.89 12.76 12.23
CA GLN A 734 -18.20 12.84 11.56
C GLN A 734 -19.11 11.67 11.93
N TYR A 735 -18.56 10.46 12.12
CA TYR A 735 -19.33 9.33 12.61
C TYR A 735 -19.88 9.58 14.02
N LEU A 736 -19.05 10.05 14.95
CA LEU A 736 -19.48 10.49 16.28
C LEU A 736 -20.59 11.55 16.19
N ASP A 737 -20.44 12.54 15.31
CA ASP A 737 -21.46 13.56 15.09
C ASP A 737 -22.75 12.98 14.49
N SER A 738 -22.68 11.92 13.70
CA SER A 738 -23.86 11.26 13.14
C SER A 738 -24.61 10.35 14.12
N LEU A 739 -24.01 9.98 15.25
CA LEU A 739 -24.64 9.09 16.22
C LEU A 739 -25.89 9.73 16.84
N SER A 740 -26.98 8.97 16.86
CA SER A 740 -28.17 9.31 17.63
C SER A 740 -27.96 8.98 19.11
N LEU A 741 -28.62 9.73 19.99
CA LEU A 741 -28.64 9.42 21.41
C LEU A 741 -29.16 7.99 21.63
N GLY A 742 -28.48 7.27 22.51
CA GLY A 742 -28.72 5.86 22.79
C GLY A 742 -27.93 4.87 21.93
N SER A 743 -27.20 5.33 20.91
CA SER A 743 -26.25 4.50 20.16
C SER A 743 -25.09 4.04 21.05
N PHE A 744 -24.49 2.91 20.70
CA PHE A 744 -23.31 2.37 21.40
C PHE A 744 -22.03 2.66 20.63
N MET A 745 -20.95 2.89 21.38
CA MET A 745 -19.59 2.98 20.89
C MET A 745 -18.74 1.97 21.66
N ASP A 746 -17.96 1.17 20.96
CA ASP A 746 -16.99 0.28 21.61
C ASP A 746 -15.78 1.10 22.05
N VAL A 747 -15.43 0.98 23.32
CA VAL A 747 -14.31 1.67 23.95
C VAL A 747 -13.30 0.63 24.43
N LYS A 748 -12.02 0.82 24.10
CA LYS A 748 -10.91 -0.02 24.56
C LYS A 748 -9.86 0.84 25.26
N GLY A 749 -9.33 0.38 26.39
CA GLY A 749 -8.32 1.10 27.17
C GLY A 749 -8.19 0.53 28.58
N PRO A 750 -7.38 1.14 29.46
CA PRO A 750 -6.54 2.33 29.22
C PRO A 750 -5.31 2.03 28.34
N LEU A 751 -4.81 3.03 27.58
CA LEU A 751 -3.64 2.93 26.69
C LEU A 751 -2.69 4.12 26.85
N GLY A 752 -1.40 3.93 26.63
CA GLY A 752 -0.40 5.01 26.65
C GLY A 752 0.68 4.78 27.70
N HIS A 753 1.87 5.27 27.41
CA HIS A 753 3.09 4.99 28.16
C HIS A 753 3.49 6.12 29.12
N ILE A 754 2.73 7.22 29.13
CA ILE A 754 2.91 8.37 30.00
C ILE A 754 1.80 8.34 31.03
N GLU A 755 2.18 8.28 32.30
CA GLU A 755 1.24 8.35 33.42
C GLU A 755 1.70 9.41 34.39
N TYR A 756 0.83 10.38 34.68
CA TYR A 756 1.04 11.33 35.77
C TYR A 756 0.51 10.73 37.07
N THR A 757 1.40 10.55 38.03
CA THR A 757 1.09 9.90 39.32
C THR A 757 0.92 10.90 40.46
N GLY A 758 0.92 12.20 40.16
CA GLY A 758 0.81 13.29 41.13
C GLY A 758 2.15 13.88 41.56
N ARG A 759 2.12 15.15 42.00
CA ARG A 759 3.22 15.88 42.65
C ARG A 759 4.52 15.87 41.87
N GLY A 760 4.43 16.22 40.60
CA GLY A 760 5.54 16.29 39.66
C GLY A 760 6.03 14.94 39.15
N LYS A 761 5.46 13.82 39.60
CA LYS A 761 5.94 12.46 39.30
C LYS A 761 5.23 11.87 38.08
N PHE A 762 6.03 11.40 37.14
CA PHE A 762 5.57 10.65 35.98
C PHE A 762 6.14 9.23 35.99
N ILE A 763 5.37 8.31 35.45
CA ILE A 763 5.86 7.01 34.99
C ILE A 763 5.84 7.06 33.45
N VAL A 764 7.03 7.00 32.84
CA VAL A 764 7.19 7.01 31.38
C VAL A 764 7.91 5.74 30.97
N HIS A 765 7.23 4.87 30.22
CA HIS A 765 7.73 3.53 29.89
C HIS A 765 8.20 2.76 31.13
N GLY A 766 7.42 2.82 32.22
CA GLY A 766 7.76 2.18 33.50
C GLY A 766 8.89 2.86 34.28
N LYS A 767 9.52 3.91 33.75
CA LYS A 767 10.59 4.65 34.44
C LYS A 767 10.04 5.88 35.13
N HIS A 768 10.46 6.10 36.36
CA HIS A 768 10.12 7.29 37.11
C HIS A 768 10.83 8.52 36.52
N LYS A 769 10.06 9.57 36.30
CA LYS A 769 10.54 10.93 35.99
C LYS A 769 9.92 11.90 36.98
N PHE A 770 10.60 13.02 37.19
CA PHE A 770 10.13 14.07 38.06
C PHE A 770 10.35 15.42 37.40
N ALA A 771 9.40 16.35 37.60
CA ALA A 771 9.55 17.74 37.24
C ALA A 771 8.85 18.63 38.26
N LYS A 772 9.46 19.76 38.60
CA LYS A 772 8.80 20.85 39.31
C LYS A 772 8.07 21.78 38.34
N LYS A 773 8.54 21.85 37.10
CA LYS A 773 8.00 22.74 36.07
C LYS A 773 7.73 21.99 34.77
N LEU A 774 6.56 22.20 34.20
CA LEU A 774 6.10 21.57 32.97
C LEU A 774 5.93 22.63 31.87
N ALA A 775 6.69 22.48 30.78
CA ALA A 775 6.47 23.21 29.54
C ALA A 775 5.49 22.43 28.65
N MET A 776 4.26 22.90 28.51
CA MET A 776 3.17 22.17 27.87
C MET A 776 2.81 22.80 26.52
N LEU A 777 2.98 22.07 25.42
CA LEU A 777 2.86 22.57 24.05
C LEU A 777 1.72 21.85 23.33
N ALA A 778 0.60 22.56 23.13
CA ALA A 778 -0.60 21.99 22.52
C ALA A 778 -0.90 22.62 21.15
N GLY A 779 -1.43 21.82 20.23
CA GLY A 779 -1.91 22.28 18.92
C GLY A 779 -3.30 21.75 18.61
N GLY A 780 -4.29 22.64 18.45
CA GLY A 780 -5.69 22.27 18.18
C GLY A 780 -6.23 21.22 19.17
N THR A 781 -6.76 20.11 18.68
CA THR A 781 -7.30 19.04 19.54
C THR A 781 -6.26 18.36 20.44
N GLY A 782 -4.97 18.62 20.26
CA GLY A 782 -3.90 18.12 21.14
C GLY A 782 -3.93 18.69 22.57
N ILE A 783 -4.86 19.58 22.90
CA ILE A 783 -5.01 20.09 24.28
C ILE A 783 -5.52 19.04 25.27
N THR A 784 -6.27 18.01 24.84
CA THR A 784 -6.98 17.14 25.79
C THR A 784 -6.09 16.30 26.72
N PRO A 785 -4.92 15.75 26.29
CA PRO A 785 -3.98 15.11 27.22
C PRO A 785 -3.34 16.12 28.19
N ILE A 786 -3.02 17.32 27.71
CA ILE A 786 -2.46 18.39 28.55
C ILE A 786 -3.48 18.83 29.60
N TYR A 787 -4.72 19.04 29.19
CA TYR A 787 -5.85 19.39 30.06
C TYR A 787 -6.05 18.35 31.16
N GLN A 788 -6.02 17.05 30.83
CA GLN A 788 -6.18 15.98 31.82
C GLN A 788 -5.07 16.00 32.89
N VAL A 789 -3.82 16.25 32.50
CA VAL A 789 -2.69 16.39 33.44
C VAL A 789 -2.86 17.64 34.32
N VAL A 790 -3.23 18.78 33.73
CA VAL A 790 -3.49 20.03 34.46
C VAL A 790 -4.61 19.83 35.49
N GLN A 791 -5.71 19.20 35.09
CA GLN A 791 -6.84 18.91 35.96
C GLN A 791 -6.43 18.03 37.16
N ALA A 792 -5.57 17.03 36.95
CA ALA A 792 -5.05 16.21 38.04
C ALA A 792 -4.16 16.99 39.01
N ILE A 793 -3.27 17.86 38.49
CA ILE A 793 -2.39 18.71 39.31
C ILE A 793 -3.19 19.73 40.12
N LEU A 794 -4.18 20.38 39.50
CA LEU A 794 -4.99 21.39 40.17
C LEU A 794 -5.97 20.79 41.19
N LYS A 795 -6.29 19.50 41.07
CA LYS A 795 -7.16 18.79 42.00
C LYS A 795 -6.44 18.40 43.30
N ASP A 796 -5.15 18.09 43.26
CA ASP A 796 -4.35 17.82 44.46
C ASP A 796 -3.78 19.16 45.01
N PRO A 797 -4.27 19.66 46.16
CA PRO A 797 -3.76 20.90 46.73
C PRO A 797 -2.28 20.78 47.14
N GLU A 798 -1.76 19.57 47.39
CA GLU A 798 -0.36 19.34 47.77
C GLU A 798 0.58 19.20 46.56
N ASP A 799 0.06 19.32 45.34
CA ASP A 799 0.83 19.22 44.10
C ASP A 799 1.31 20.59 43.61
N GLU A 800 2.54 20.97 44.01
CA GLU A 800 3.14 22.28 43.68
C GLU A 800 3.75 22.38 42.28
N THR A 801 3.39 21.49 41.36
CA THR A 801 3.95 21.50 40.00
C THR A 801 3.51 22.75 39.24
N GLU A 802 4.47 23.54 38.75
CA GLU A 802 4.21 24.70 37.91
C GLU A 802 3.98 24.27 36.45
N MET A 803 2.97 24.83 35.80
CA MET A 803 2.53 24.46 34.45
C MET A 803 2.50 25.68 33.54
N TYR A 804 3.19 25.57 32.40
CA TYR A 804 3.36 26.63 31.41
C TYR A 804 2.84 26.14 30.07
N VAL A 805 1.60 26.47 29.74
CA VAL A 805 0.93 26.03 28.52
C VAL A 805 1.09 27.05 27.41
N VAL A 806 1.67 26.65 26.28
CA VAL A 806 1.60 27.38 25.01
C VAL A 806 0.68 26.61 24.08
N TYR A 807 -0.46 27.22 23.73
CA TYR A 807 -1.53 26.56 23.00
C TYR A 807 -1.81 27.22 21.65
N ALA A 808 -1.44 26.53 20.57
CA ALA A 808 -1.55 27.01 19.20
C ALA A 808 -2.84 26.57 18.50
N ASN A 809 -3.54 27.52 17.87
CA ASN A 809 -4.79 27.34 17.15
C ASN A 809 -4.81 28.17 15.84
N ARG A 810 -5.78 27.99 14.95
CA ARG A 810 -5.82 28.81 13.72
C ARG A 810 -6.41 30.18 14.02
N THR A 811 -7.53 30.21 14.74
CA THR A 811 -8.21 31.45 15.17
C THR A 811 -8.63 31.34 16.64
N GLU A 812 -9.17 32.41 17.19
CA GLU A 812 -9.66 32.45 18.58
C GLU A 812 -10.84 31.50 18.82
N ASP A 813 -11.66 31.26 17.80
CA ASP A 813 -12.84 30.39 17.87
C ASP A 813 -12.48 28.89 17.89
N ASP A 814 -11.23 28.55 17.56
CA ASP A 814 -10.71 27.18 17.56
C ASP A 814 -10.18 26.74 18.94
N ILE A 815 -10.05 27.66 19.90
CA ILE A 815 -9.44 27.39 21.21
C ILE A 815 -10.40 26.57 22.07
N LEU A 816 -10.21 25.25 22.07
CA LEU A 816 -10.99 24.34 22.91
C LEU A 816 -10.71 24.59 24.39
N LEU A 817 -11.75 24.51 25.23
CA LEU A 817 -11.66 24.60 26.70
C LEU A 817 -11.12 25.94 27.21
N ARG A 818 -11.18 27.00 26.40
CA ARG A 818 -10.61 28.33 26.73
C ARG A 818 -11.13 28.90 28.05
N GLU A 819 -12.45 28.86 28.27
CA GLU A 819 -13.07 29.46 29.45
C GLU A 819 -12.51 28.85 30.74
N GLU A 820 -12.41 27.52 30.80
CA GLU A 820 -11.85 26.81 31.96
C GLU A 820 -10.35 27.06 32.13
N LEU A 821 -9.57 27.08 31.03
CA LEU A 821 -8.14 27.39 31.08
C LEU A 821 -7.89 28.83 31.59
N ASP A 822 -8.68 29.80 31.13
CA ASP A 822 -8.59 31.20 31.57
C ASP A 822 -9.00 31.35 33.04
N GLU A 823 -10.00 30.60 33.50
CA GLU A 823 -10.39 30.55 34.92
C GLU A 823 -9.29 29.94 35.79
N TRP A 824 -8.65 28.85 35.36
CA TRP A 824 -7.53 28.26 36.08
C TRP A 824 -6.33 29.19 36.16
N ALA A 825 -6.02 29.91 35.08
CA ALA A 825 -4.89 30.85 35.05
C ALA A 825 -5.11 32.06 35.98
N LYS A 826 -6.37 32.47 36.18
CA LYS A 826 -6.71 33.52 37.16
C LYS A 826 -6.68 33.02 38.60
N LYS A 827 -7.02 31.74 38.81
CA LYS A 827 -7.19 31.16 40.15
C LYS A 827 -5.89 30.61 40.74
N TYR A 828 -4.98 30.09 39.91
CA TYR A 828 -3.79 29.38 40.37
C TYR A 828 -2.53 29.99 39.76
N ASP A 829 -1.69 30.64 40.60
CA ASP A 829 -0.42 31.25 40.16
C ASP A 829 0.55 30.23 39.51
N ARG A 830 0.40 28.95 39.87
CA ARG A 830 1.17 27.82 39.32
C ARG A 830 0.69 27.34 37.94
N PHE A 831 -0.41 27.88 37.41
CA PHE A 831 -0.89 27.56 36.06
C PHE A 831 -0.85 28.80 35.17
N LYS A 832 -0.07 28.74 34.09
CA LYS A 832 0.07 29.81 33.10
C LYS A 832 -0.32 29.27 31.74
N VAL A 833 -1.10 30.05 31.00
CA VAL A 833 -1.48 29.72 29.61
C VAL A 833 -1.21 30.90 28.70
N TRP A 834 -0.63 30.61 27.54
CA TRP A 834 -0.37 31.57 26.48
C TRP A 834 -0.90 31.03 25.15
N TYR A 835 -1.74 31.80 24.48
CA TYR A 835 -2.35 31.38 23.23
C TYR A 835 -1.56 31.87 22.03
N VAL A 836 -1.50 31.05 20.98
CA VAL A 836 -0.92 31.45 19.69
C VAL A 836 -1.98 31.18 18.62
N VAL A 837 -2.42 32.21 17.90
CA VAL A 837 -3.36 32.03 16.77
C VAL A 837 -2.66 32.33 15.46
N GLN A 838 -2.90 31.54 14.43
CA GLN A 838 -2.35 31.82 13.11
C GLN A 838 -2.83 33.18 12.58
N GLU A 839 -4.13 33.45 12.74
CA GLU A 839 -4.81 34.66 12.29
C GLU A 839 -5.77 35.12 13.39
N SER A 840 -5.67 36.40 13.79
CA SER A 840 -6.59 37.01 14.76
C SER A 840 -7.78 37.64 14.02
N MET A 841 -8.99 37.29 14.45
CA MET A 841 -10.24 37.78 13.83
C MET A 841 -10.87 38.95 14.58
N ARG A 842 -10.36 39.31 15.77
CA ARG A 842 -10.96 40.32 16.65
C ARG A 842 -9.93 41.37 17.07
N GLU A 843 -10.33 42.65 17.10
CA GLU A 843 -9.48 43.71 17.67
C GLU A 843 -9.25 43.46 19.17
N GLY A 844 -8.02 43.67 19.63
CA GLY A 844 -7.66 43.48 21.05
C GLY A 844 -7.18 42.07 21.43
N TRP A 845 -6.66 41.28 20.49
CA TRP A 845 -5.97 40.03 20.83
C TRP A 845 -4.66 40.30 21.58
N GLU A 846 -4.61 39.90 22.85
CA GLU A 846 -3.49 40.20 23.75
C GLU A 846 -2.35 39.18 23.69
N TYR A 847 -2.50 38.11 22.89
CA TYR A 847 -1.52 37.03 22.78
C TYR A 847 -0.81 37.02 21.41
N SER A 848 0.04 36.01 21.15
CA SER A 848 0.82 35.95 19.92
C SER A 848 -0.01 35.60 18.68
N VAL A 849 0.41 36.15 17.53
CA VAL A 849 -0.13 35.83 16.21
C VAL A 849 0.96 35.19 15.34
N GLY A 850 0.62 34.14 14.60
CA GLY A 850 1.53 33.38 13.73
C GLY A 850 1.73 31.94 14.19
N PHE A 851 2.97 31.45 14.08
CA PHE A 851 3.36 30.11 14.51
C PHE A 851 4.16 30.17 15.82
N ILE A 852 4.30 29.03 16.50
CA ILE A 852 5.20 28.90 17.65
C ILE A 852 6.64 29.18 17.17
N THR A 853 7.29 30.16 17.80
CA THR A 853 8.68 30.55 17.54
C THR A 853 9.53 30.39 18.80
N GLU A 854 10.85 30.40 18.62
CA GLU A 854 11.80 30.42 19.75
C GLU A 854 11.54 31.59 20.72
N SER A 855 11.23 32.78 20.20
CA SER A 855 10.97 33.95 21.04
C SER A 855 9.76 33.76 21.94
N ILE A 856 8.67 33.22 21.39
CA ILE A 856 7.45 32.90 22.15
C ILE A 856 7.77 31.88 23.25
N LEU A 857 8.52 30.83 22.92
CA LEU A 857 8.87 29.81 23.92
C LEU A 857 9.75 30.40 25.03
N ARG A 858 10.78 31.17 24.69
CA ARG A 858 11.66 31.80 25.71
C ARG A 858 10.93 32.75 26.64
N GLU A 859 9.85 33.37 26.18
CA GLU A 859 9.05 34.30 26.98
C GLU A 859 8.04 33.57 27.89
N HIS A 860 7.45 32.46 27.43
CA HIS A 860 6.28 31.88 28.07
C HIS A 860 6.48 30.47 28.67
N ILE A 861 7.61 29.80 28.46
CA ILE A 861 7.93 28.51 29.10
C ILE A 861 9.31 28.56 29.78
N PRO A 862 9.56 27.72 30.80
CA PRO A 862 10.86 27.67 31.47
C PRO A 862 11.98 27.21 30.51
N GLU A 863 13.22 27.56 30.85
CA GLU A 863 14.40 27.00 30.20
C GLU A 863 14.68 25.57 30.71
N GLY A 864 15.25 24.73 29.84
CA GLY A 864 15.55 23.34 30.15
C GLY A 864 16.54 23.21 31.31
N SER A 865 16.18 22.36 32.27
CA SER A 865 16.97 21.98 33.45
C SER A 865 16.56 20.59 33.95
N GLU A 866 17.27 20.06 34.94
CA GLU A 866 16.96 18.75 35.56
C GLU A 866 15.57 18.68 36.21
N ASP A 867 15.02 19.82 36.62
CA ASP A 867 13.70 19.94 37.26
C ASP A 867 12.56 20.22 36.25
N THR A 868 12.84 20.19 34.95
CA THR A 868 11.85 20.54 33.89
C THR A 868 11.56 19.37 32.96
N LEU A 869 10.28 19.21 32.61
CA LEU A 869 9.83 18.35 31.52
C LEU A 869 9.00 19.16 30.54
N ALA A 870 9.14 18.83 29.25
CA ALA A 870 8.28 19.31 28.20
C ALA A 870 7.23 18.25 27.87
N LEU A 871 5.97 18.64 27.77
CA LEU A 871 4.84 17.84 27.34
C LEU A 871 4.35 18.41 26.02
N ALA A 872 4.18 17.60 24.98
CA ALA A 872 3.69 18.12 23.70
C ALA A 872 2.65 17.21 23.05
N CYS A 873 1.62 17.81 22.46
CA CYS A 873 0.62 17.10 21.67
C CYS A 873 0.04 18.02 20.59
N GLY A 874 0.06 17.56 19.34
CA GLY A 874 -0.42 18.35 18.20
C GLY A 874 0.03 17.76 16.86
N PRO A 875 -0.23 18.46 15.75
CA PRO A 875 0.12 17.97 14.42
C PRO A 875 1.63 17.68 14.29
N PRO A 876 2.05 16.60 13.61
CA PRO A 876 3.48 16.27 13.46
C PRO A 876 4.37 17.42 12.97
N PRO A 877 3.92 18.28 12.01
CA PRO A 877 4.73 19.44 11.61
C PRO A 877 4.99 20.44 12.74
N MET A 878 4.03 20.64 13.66
CA MET A 878 4.24 21.52 14.82
C MET A 878 5.33 20.94 15.72
N ILE A 879 5.25 19.64 16.02
CA ILE A 879 6.20 18.97 16.91
C ILE A 879 7.62 18.98 16.31
N GLN A 880 7.74 18.61 15.02
CA GLN A 880 9.03 18.43 14.35
C GLN A 880 9.72 19.75 14.00
N PHE A 881 8.96 20.76 13.55
CA PHE A 881 9.57 21.98 13.00
C PHE A 881 9.53 23.18 13.95
N ALA A 882 8.62 23.19 14.93
CA ALA A 882 8.47 24.31 15.87
C ALA A 882 8.81 23.93 17.32
N VAL A 883 8.40 22.76 17.81
CA VAL A 883 8.63 22.37 19.20
C VAL A 883 10.05 21.85 19.43
N GLN A 884 10.42 20.73 18.81
CA GLN A 884 11.70 20.06 19.08
C GLN A 884 12.91 20.98 18.85
N PRO A 885 13.04 21.69 17.71
CA PRO A 885 14.23 22.49 17.45
C PRO A 885 14.36 23.70 18.40
N ASN A 886 13.24 24.27 18.83
CA ASN A 886 13.28 25.44 19.72
C ASN A 886 13.49 25.02 21.18
N LEU A 887 12.92 23.89 21.62
CA LEU A 887 13.22 23.31 22.94
C LEU A 887 14.71 22.93 23.06
N GLU A 888 15.30 22.34 22.01
CA GLU A 888 16.72 21.98 22.00
C GLU A 888 17.63 23.23 22.19
N LYS A 889 17.31 24.33 21.50
CA LYS A 889 17.98 25.63 21.71
C LYS A 889 17.74 26.25 23.08
N MET A 890 16.72 25.78 23.80
CA MET A 890 16.39 26.18 25.16
C MET A 890 16.89 25.16 26.19
N ASN A 891 17.93 24.39 25.87
CA ASN A 891 18.60 23.45 26.77
C ASN A 891 17.75 22.25 27.23
N TYR A 892 16.68 21.92 26.52
CA TYR A 892 15.98 20.65 26.74
C TYR A 892 16.72 19.50 26.05
N ASP A 893 17.03 18.44 26.81
CA ASP A 893 17.37 17.16 26.21
C ASP A 893 16.09 16.54 25.63
N ILE A 894 15.92 16.63 24.31
CA ILE A 894 14.71 16.14 23.64
C ILE A 894 14.47 14.65 23.87
N LYS A 895 15.51 13.84 24.06
CA LYS A 895 15.37 12.40 24.27
C LYS A 895 14.85 12.07 25.67
N ASN A 896 15.25 12.87 26.67
CA ASN A 896 14.95 12.57 28.07
C ASN A 896 13.85 13.47 28.66
N ASN A 897 13.66 14.68 28.14
CA ASN A 897 12.83 15.69 28.77
C ASN A 897 11.57 16.03 27.97
N LEU A 898 11.47 15.66 26.69
CA LEU A 898 10.24 15.84 25.91
C LEU A 898 9.38 14.57 25.92
N LEU A 899 8.17 14.67 26.46
CA LEU A 899 7.15 13.64 26.43
C LEU A 899 6.09 14.04 25.40
N VAL A 900 5.89 13.20 24.39
CA VAL A 900 4.91 13.44 23.31
C VAL A 900 3.73 12.48 23.51
N PHE A 901 2.52 13.04 23.65
CA PHE A 901 1.28 12.28 23.81
C PHE A 901 0.71 11.78 22.49
#